data_AF-A0AA96QXS2-F1
#
_entry.id   AF-A0AA96QXS2-F1
#
_cell.length_a   1.000
_cell.length_b   1.000
_cell.length_c   1.000
_cell.angle_alpha   90.00
_cell.angle_beta   90.00
_cell.angle_gamma   90.00
#
_symmetry.space_group_name_H-M   'P 1'
#
loop_
_entity.id
_entity.type
_entity.pdbx_description
1 polymer ?
#
loop_
_entity_poly.entity_id
_entity_poly.type
_entity_poly.pdbx_seq_one_letter_code
_entity_poly.pdbx_strand_id
1 'polypeptide(L)'
;MPRRERPLDVGDSPLLGFAADLRAVREKAGSPPYRELGVVAHYSAATLSDAAGGRKLPRLAVTLAYVRACGGDVDGWEARWHALAAELSAAEEPGDGDAGSPYVGLAAFQPEDSARFFGRERLVEEVRARLADHRFVGVLGVSGAGKSSLLRAGLLPGLRAVLFTPGARPMRELARVLDEHPPGAELVVVVDQFEEVFTLCRDESERARFIDALLAEAESDVGERRVVVGIRADFYHRCAAHTGLARALAEAQVAVGPMSSDELPQAIIKPAVQAGCTVEGPLLAKIVADATGQAGMLPLVSHALLETWRRRRGNALTVAGYEASGGIHGAIAQTAEQVYTALDPGGQRRARQILLRLITLGEGNEDTRRRVPCCELDDDPDTAAVLDGLAHARLVVLDKDSVEIAHETLIRSWPRLRDWLAEDRADIRVHRGLTEATAAWEAVRRDPGALYRGVRLAVTGDWAKRHDADMTVPERSFLHSSTRAEELDQALRQRRNRQLRWLTTALSVLLVVAVAVTVVAVRQRQDAVSEGLVSTSRQLAAEAETLAGKDVARAMRASLEAYQSYPTVEARSEVLSLASRRDYQALLPSPTDVRTKPAFTPDGHLLAAPGAPGRVDLWDVAEHTRRGELTGSFGQVLVVAVSVDGTLVAAGTEDGEVLIWRLADRSLVARGAASTSPVRELRFSPDGRVVAVADADATRLLDTLDARAVATPGAGAGSGSLAYSPDGTTLAFTDRGGVVLWDPRTATAVGALPSPEGLLSSVAFSPDGRTIATAGAGRSVRLWDVATRQRVADLEHVDSVAQVEFDPTGGRLFSVDIGGTVAVWDLARRARVGQLLRNKNHGVGAAVVSPDGRFIAGSSKSGFLLWDRTRVPFIGHVDTVSGVAFDPVGGNVVSSSADGSLLVWDRGTRAPLASVPGGGTSSLETRGPVVSPDGRWVLAGHGGKVVLRDAATLAEVGTVLDGHAMEKAVFSPDSRTLAIIVDTRTVRFLDVGTGRHRDRDLGEDGALDVNYSPDGRSLAVATTRGRVLVWDTGTGEEAVVAEDAHASTVVFSPDGTVLAATAYLDGAGRVVLWDAATHRRTGELTDPGGRFSFLAYSPDGRLIATFDHDDTVTLLDAATLTRWAVLSGHTGPVTDLAWSPDGTLASASRDLTVTPWTTDVQAALGELCRALVFDFHDGVPPPAACAGLNS
;
A
#
# COMPACT_ATOMS: atom_id res chain seq x y z
N MET A 1 -36.63 60.47 -72.65
CA MET A 1 -38.02 60.56 -72.15
C MET A 1 -38.40 59.22 -71.52
N PRO A 2 -39.00 59.18 -70.33
CA PRO A 2 -39.52 57.94 -69.78
C PRO A 2 -40.63 57.43 -70.70
N ARG A 3 -40.58 56.15 -71.08
CA ARG A 3 -41.62 55.50 -71.87
C ARG A 3 -42.90 55.53 -71.03
N ARG A 4 -43.93 56.28 -71.44
CA ARG A 4 -45.21 56.34 -70.71
C ARG A 4 -45.80 54.93 -70.62
N GLU A 5 -46.21 54.53 -69.42
CA GLU A 5 -46.90 53.26 -69.18
C GLU A 5 -48.20 53.22 -69.99
N ARG A 6 -48.50 52.06 -70.60
CA ARG A 6 -49.78 51.87 -71.30
C ARG A 6 -50.92 51.92 -70.27
N PRO A 7 -52.05 52.58 -70.58
CA PRO A 7 -53.23 52.57 -69.73
C PRO A 7 -53.65 51.11 -69.48
N LEU A 8 -53.95 50.77 -68.22
CA LEU A 8 -54.68 49.54 -67.91
C LEU A 8 -56.15 49.86 -68.17
N ASP A 9 -56.81 49.12 -69.06
CA ASP A 9 -58.27 49.12 -69.11
C ASP A 9 -58.77 48.49 -67.82
N VAL A 10 -59.28 49.29 -66.90
CA VAL A 10 -59.82 48.81 -65.63
C VAL A 10 -61.20 48.20 -65.92
N GLY A 11 -61.21 46.99 -66.46
CA GLY A 11 -62.38 46.11 -66.57
C GLY A 11 -62.37 45.03 -65.48
N ASP A 12 -63.50 44.32 -65.34
CA ASP A 12 -63.92 43.41 -64.26
C ASP A 12 -63.02 42.18 -63.94
N SER A 13 -61.71 42.24 -64.18
CA SER A 13 -60.77 41.23 -63.72
C SER A 13 -60.12 41.66 -62.39
N PRO A 14 -60.25 40.85 -61.32
CA PRO A 14 -59.59 41.10 -60.03
C PRO A 14 -58.08 41.31 -60.16
N LEU A 15 -57.46 40.66 -61.16
CA LEU A 15 -56.05 40.77 -61.48
C LEU A 15 -55.63 42.14 -62.04
N LEU A 16 -56.47 42.74 -62.88
CA LEU A 16 -56.23 44.08 -63.43
C LEU A 16 -56.43 45.15 -62.35
N GLY A 17 -57.42 44.98 -61.47
CA GLY A 17 -57.62 45.82 -60.29
C GLY A 17 -56.41 45.80 -59.36
N PHE A 18 -55.85 44.62 -59.09
CA PHE A 18 -54.63 44.49 -58.27
C PHE A 18 -53.41 45.18 -58.88
N ALA A 19 -53.23 45.07 -60.19
CA ALA A 19 -52.15 45.75 -60.90
C ALA A 19 -52.34 47.28 -60.92
N ALA A 20 -53.58 47.76 -61.02
CA ALA A 20 -53.91 49.19 -60.94
C ALA A 20 -53.61 49.75 -59.53
N ASP A 21 -53.98 49.02 -58.48
CA ASP A 21 -53.69 49.40 -57.10
C ASP A 21 -52.17 49.44 -56.82
N LEU A 22 -51.39 48.50 -57.39
CA LEU A 22 -49.92 48.51 -57.31
C LEU A 22 -49.32 49.78 -57.95
N ARG A 23 -49.86 50.22 -59.09
CA ARG A 23 -49.48 51.50 -59.71
C ARG A 23 -49.88 52.69 -58.84
N ALA A 24 -51.04 52.66 -58.20
CA ALA A 24 -51.49 53.72 -57.30
C ALA A 24 -50.59 53.87 -56.06
N VAL A 25 -50.06 52.77 -55.53
CA VAL A 25 -49.06 52.81 -54.43
C VAL A 25 -47.78 53.52 -54.89
N ARG A 26 -47.33 53.25 -56.11
CA ARG A 26 -46.16 53.93 -56.69
C ARG A 26 -46.43 55.40 -57.01
N GLU A 27 -47.65 55.75 -57.42
CA GLU A 27 -48.04 57.16 -57.61
C GLU A 27 -48.03 57.94 -56.29
N LYS A 28 -48.54 57.36 -55.21
CA LYS A 28 -48.47 57.96 -53.86
C LYS A 28 -47.04 58.16 -53.37
N ALA A 29 -46.11 57.33 -53.82
CA ALA A 29 -44.69 57.44 -53.53
C ALA A 29 -43.92 58.44 -54.44
N GLY A 30 -44.62 59.22 -55.27
CA GLY A 30 -44.02 60.23 -56.15
C GLY A 30 -43.64 59.71 -57.55
N SER A 31 -44.16 58.55 -57.96
CA SER A 31 -43.94 57.94 -59.29
C SER A 31 -42.47 57.73 -59.69
N PRO A 32 -41.60 57.15 -58.82
CA PRO A 32 -40.21 56.89 -59.16
C PRO A 32 -40.10 55.98 -60.40
N PRO A 33 -39.17 56.20 -61.36
CA PRO A 33 -38.99 55.33 -62.51
C PRO A 33 -38.73 53.87 -62.09
N TYR A 34 -39.25 52.86 -62.82
CA TYR A 34 -39.01 51.44 -62.50
C TYR A 34 -37.53 51.06 -62.37
N ARG A 35 -36.63 51.82 -63.00
CA ARG A 35 -35.18 51.62 -62.87
C ARG A 35 -34.65 52.03 -61.50
N GLU A 36 -35.16 53.12 -60.92
CA GLU A 36 -34.86 53.52 -59.53
C GLU A 36 -35.56 52.59 -58.55
N LEU A 37 -36.83 52.23 -58.82
CA LEU A 37 -37.55 51.27 -57.99
C LEU A 37 -36.84 49.92 -57.91
N GLY A 38 -36.24 49.47 -59.02
CA GLY A 38 -35.45 48.24 -59.08
C GLY A 38 -34.18 48.24 -58.24
N VAL A 39 -33.57 49.41 -58.01
CA VAL A 39 -32.40 49.53 -57.12
C VAL A 39 -32.81 49.34 -55.66
N VAL A 40 -33.95 49.89 -55.26
CA VAL A 40 -34.46 49.81 -53.88
C VAL A 40 -35.12 48.46 -53.59
N ALA A 41 -35.87 47.91 -54.55
CA ALA A 41 -36.54 46.62 -54.42
C ALA A 41 -35.63 45.42 -54.72
N HIS A 42 -34.40 45.66 -55.20
CA HIS A 42 -33.46 44.63 -55.67
C HIS A 42 -34.04 43.67 -56.75
N TYR A 43 -34.94 44.18 -57.61
CA TYR A 43 -35.52 43.43 -58.74
C TYR A 43 -35.32 44.19 -60.07
N SER A 44 -35.31 43.46 -61.18
CA SER A 44 -35.15 44.09 -62.49
C SER A 44 -36.35 45.00 -62.83
N ALA A 45 -36.08 46.13 -63.52
CA ALA A 45 -37.13 47.04 -63.97
C ALA A 45 -38.19 46.35 -64.84
N ALA A 46 -37.82 45.29 -65.59
CA ALA A 46 -38.76 44.50 -66.38
C ALA A 46 -39.68 43.66 -65.49
N THR A 47 -39.16 43.06 -64.41
CA THR A 47 -39.95 42.28 -63.45
C THR A 47 -40.95 43.16 -62.70
N LEU A 48 -40.53 44.34 -62.25
CA LEU A 48 -41.40 45.29 -61.54
C LEU A 48 -42.44 45.91 -62.48
N SER A 49 -42.07 46.17 -63.73
CA SER A 49 -43.02 46.64 -64.75
C SER A 49 -44.03 45.56 -65.15
N ASP A 50 -43.64 44.28 -65.19
CA ASP A 50 -44.55 43.18 -65.51
C ASP A 50 -45.48 42.86 -64.33
N ALA A 51 -45.00 43.02 -63.09
CA ALA A 51 -45.82 42.92 -61.88
C ALA A 51 -46.95 43.97 -61.85
N ALA A 52 -46.66 45.20 -62.27
CA ALA A 52 -47.65 46.26 -62.44
C ALA A 52 -48.38 46.19 -63.80
N GLY A 53 -48.24 45.09 -64.55
CA GLY A 53 -48.75 44.93 -65.92
C GLY A 53 -50.10 44.24 -66.03
N GLY A 54 -50.58 43.56 -64.98
CA GLY A 54 -51.92 42.96 -64.94
C GLY A 54 -52.14 41.79 -65.90
N ARG A 55 -51.08 41.09 -66.34
CA ARG A 55 -51.17 39.92 -67.24
C ARG A 55 -51.17 38.56 -66.52
N LYS A 56 -50.58 38.52 -65.33
CA LYS A 56 -50.51 37.36 -64.43
C LYS A 56 -50.28 37.84 -63.00
N LEU A 57 -50.64 37.04 -62.01
CA LEU A 57 -50.42 37.40 -60.61
C LEU A 57 -48.89 37.45 -60.34
N PRO A 58 -48.34 38.56 -59.86
CA PRO A 58 -46.93 38.63 -59.51
C PRO A 58 -46.65 37.71 -58.30
N ARG A 59 -45.41 37.22 -58.14
CA ARG A 59 -45.05 36.45 -56.94
C ARG A 59 -45.13 37.36 -55.71
N LEU A 60 -45.56 36.82 -54.56
CA LEU A 60 -45.70 37.55 -53.30
C LEU A 60 -44.44 38.37 -52.96
N ALA A 61 -43.26 37.75 -53.01
CA ALA A 61 -41.99 38.43 -52.74
C ALA A 61 -41.73 39.66 -53.64
N VAL A 62 -42.14 39.60 -54.92
CA VAL A 62 -42.00 40.73 -55.86
C VAL A 62 -43.00 41.83 -55.51
N THR A 63 -44.25 41.47 -55.18
CA THR A 63 -45.29 42.40 -54.73
C THR A 63 -44.86 43.14 -53.45
N LEU A 64 -44.39 42.41 -52.43
CA LEU A 64 -43.98 43.01 -51.16
C LEU A 64 -42.72 43.88 -51.32
N ALA A 65 -41.75 43.46 -52.13
CA ALA A 65 -40.58 44.29 -52.43
C ALA A 65 -40.97 45.57 -53.19
N TYR A 66 -41.92 45.49 -54.13
CA TYR A 66 -42.46 46.64 -54.85
C TYR A 66 -43.14 47.62 -53.88
N VAL A 67 -44.01 47.12 -53.01
CA VAL A 67 -44.75 47.94 -52.02
C VAL A 67 -43.80 48.55 -51.00
N ARG A 68 -42.84 47.76 -50.49
CA ARG A 68 -41.81 48.23 -49.54
C ARG A 68 -40.92 49.31 -50.15
N ALA A 69 -40.50 49.14 -51.41
CA ALA A 69 -39.72 50.15 -52.13
C ALA A 69 -40.50 51.45 -52.40
N CYS A 70 -41.84 51.38 -52.39
CA CYS A 70 -42.73 52.55 -52.46
C CYS A 70 -43.15 53.07 -51.07
N GLY A 71 -42.65 52.49 -49.96
CA GLY A 71 -43.03 52.89 -48.60
C GLY A 71 -44.47 52.55 -48.21
N GLY A 72 -45.10 51.57 -48.88
CA GLY A 72 -46.45 51.11 -48.58
C GLY A 72 -46.53 50.06 -47.46
N ASP A 73 -47.74 49.81 -46.98
CA ASP A 73 -48.04 48.81 -45.94
C ASP A 73 -47.82 47.38 -46.45
N VAL A 74 -46.73 46.76 -46.03
CA VAL A 74 -46.33 45.44 -46.52
C VAL A 74 -47.28 44.35 -46.02
N ASP A 75 -47.70 44.42 -44.75
CA ASP A 75 -48.55 43.39 -44.13
C ASP A 75 -49.97 43.41 -44.72
N GLY A 76 -50.51 44.62 -44.96
CA GLY A 76 -51.80 44.78 -45.65
C GLY A 76 -51.78 44.31 -47.11
N TRP A 77 -50.65 44.47 -47.81
CA TRP A 77 -50.49 44.00 -49.19
C TRP A 77 -50.21 42.50 -49.30
N GLU A 78 -49.59 41.89 -48.29
CA GLU A 78 -49.46 40.44 -48.16
C GLU A 78 -50.84 39.78 -48.03
N ALA A 79 -51.69 40.29 -47.13
CA ALA A 79 -53.05 39.80 -46.97
C ALA A 79 -53.89 39.95 -48.27
N ARG A 80 -53.78 41.09 -48.96
CA ARG A 80 -54.46 41.31 -50.26
C ARG A 80 -53.99 40.36 -51.35
N TRP A 81 -52.69 40.06 -51.39
CA TRP A 81 -52.15 39.10 -52.35
C TRP A 81 -52.68 37.69 -52.11
N HIS A 82 -52.73 37.25 -50.83
CA HIS A 82 -53.29 35.96 -50.46
C HIS A 82 -54.79 35.85 -50.80
N ALA A 83 -55.57 36.91 -50.56
CA ALA A 83 -56.99 36.95 -50.92
C ALA A 83 -57.21 36.77 -52.44
N LEU A 84 -56.43 37.47 -53.26
CA LEU A 84 -56.53 37.35 -54.72
C LEU A 84 -56.02 36.00 -55.25
N ALA A 85 -54.97 35.44 -54.64
CA ALA A 85 -54.47 34.11 -54.99
C ALA A 85 -55.52 33.02 -54.69
N ALA A 86 -56.24 33.14 -53.58
CA ALA A 86 -57.34 32.25 -53.25
C ALA A 86 -58.52 32.39 -54.24
N GLU A 87 -58.87 33.62 -54.61
CA GLU A 87 -59.95 33.89 -55.58
C GLU A 87 -59.65 33.34 -56.99
N LEU A 88 -58.39 33.43 -57.43
CA LEU A 88 -57.96 32.87 -58.73
C LEU A 88 -57.84 31.34 -58.71
N SER A 89 -57.52 30.75 -57.56
CA SER A 89 -57.41 29.29 -57.41
C SER A 89 -58.77 28.60 -57.32
N ALA A 90 -59.81 29.32 -56.89
CA ALA A 90 -61.19 28.81 -56.84
C ALA A 90 -61.90 28.75 -58.21
N ALA A 91 -61.29 29.28 -59.28
CA ALA A 91 -61.87 29.37 -60.63
C ALA A 91 -61.44 28.23 -61.59
N GLU A 92 -60.61 27.28 -61.15
CA GLU A 92 -60.24 26.07 -61.91
C GLU A 92 -60.77 24.81 -61.20
N GLU A 93 -61.96 24.33 -61.58
CA GLU A 93 -62.41 22.97 -61.21
C GLU A 93 -61.62 21.91 -62.03
N PRO A 94 -61.00 20.88 -61.40
CA PRO A 94 -60.36 19.81 -62.15
C PRO A 94 -61.39 18.75 -62.57
N GLY A 95 -61.88 18.86 -63.81
CA GLY A 95 -62.63 17.81 -64.50
C GLY A 95 -61.72 16.83 -65.26
N ASP A 96 -61.98 15.53 -65.10
CA ASP A 96 -61.98 14.45 -66.12
C ASP A 96 -60.80 14.31 -67.13
N GLY A 97 -59.65 14.94 -66.89
CA GLY A 97 -58.54 15.05 -67.88
C GLY A 97 -57.56 13.88 -67.97
N ASP A 98 -57.63 12.89 -67.06
CA ASP A 98 -56.62 11.81 -66.95
C ASP A 98 -57.01 10.49 -67.65
N ALA A 99 -58.26 10.34 -68.10
CA ALA A 99 -58.80 9.07 -68.61
C ALA A 99 -58.05 8.48 -69.83
N GLY A 100 -57.25 9.30 -70.53
CA GLY A 100 -56.46 8.92 -71.71
C GLY A 100 -54.94 8.76 -71.48
N SER A 101 -54.43 8.89 -70.25
CA SER A 101 -52.98 8.85 -70.01
C SER A 101 -52.39 7.44 -70.15
N PRO A 102 -51.24 7.26 -70.85
CA PRO A 102 -50.53 5.98 -70.91
C PRO A 102 -49.83 5.60 -69.58
N TYR A 103 -49.69 6.53 -68.63
CA TYR A 103 -49.00 6.33 -67.37
C TYR A 103 -49.91 6.63 -66.18
N VAL A 104 -49.86 5.79 -65.14
CA VAL A 104 -50.79 5.81 -63.99
C VAL A 104 -50.31 6.65 -62.80
N GLY A 105 -49.11 7.24 -62.89
CA GLY A 105 -48.52 8.05 -61.84
C GLY A 105 -47.99 7.22 -60.66
N LEU A 106 -48.17 7.71 -59.43
CA LEU A 106 -47.71 7.04 -58.20
C LEU A 106 -48.50 5.77 -57.83
N ALA A 107 -49.59 5.48 -58.52
CA ALA A 107 -50.39 4.29 -58.29
C ALA A 107 -49.71 3.03 -58.87
N ALA A 108 -49.96 1.88 -58.25
CA ALA A 108 -49.64 0.61 -58.89
C ALA A 108 -50.64 0.32 -60.02
N PHE A 109 -50.15 -0.21 -61.15
CA PHE A 109 -51.01 -0.75 -62.21
C PHE A 109 -51.95 -1.81 -61.64
N GLN A 110 -53.24 -1.69 -61.96
CA GLN A 110 -54.31 -2.60 -61.57
C GLN A 110 -54.58 -3.63 -62.69
N PRO A 111 -55.36 -4.70 -62.46
CA PRO A 111 -55.66 -5.72 -63.48
C PRO A 111 -56.24 -5.14 -64.79
N GLU A 112 -57.01 -4.06 -64.67
CA GLU A 112 -57.62 -3.36 -65.81
C GLU A 112 -56.58 -2.63 -66.68
N ASP A 113 -55.41 -2.30 -66.11
CA ASP A 113 -54.32 -1.62 -66.80
C ASP A 113 -53.39 -2.59 -67.55
N SER A 114 -53.71 -3.88 -67.60
CA SER A 114 -52.89 -4.92 -68.27
C SER A 114 -52.51 -4.55 -69.71
N ALA A 115 -53.42 -3.89 -70.44
CA ALA A 115 -53.17 -3.43 -71.80
C ALA A 115 -52.13 -2.30 -71.91
N ARG A 116 -51.76 -1.64 -70.79
CA ARG A 116 -50.76 -0.57 -70.73
C ARG A 116 -49.50 -1.02 -69.98
N PHE A 117 -49.44 -2.27 -69.49
CA PHE A 117 -48.34 -2.80 -68.70
C PHE A 117 -47.32 -3.55 -69.59
N PHE A 118 -46.12 -2.98 -69.74
CA PHE A 118 -45.08 -3.49 -70.65
C PHE A 118 -43.70 -3.57 -69.98
N GLY A 119 -42.81 -4.37 -70.56
CA GLY A 119 -41.39 -4.46 -70.15
C GLY A 119 -41.11 -5.46 -69.03
N ARG A 120 -42.09 -6.25 -68.58
CA ARG A 120 -41.95 -7.30 -67.54
C ARG A 120 -42.45 -8.67 -67.99
N GLU A 121 -42.64 -8.86 -69.29
CA GLU A 121 -43.22 -10.07 -69.88
C GLU A 121 -42.43 -11.33 -69.46
N ARG A 122 -41.09 -11.26 -69.44
CA ARG A 122 -40.21 -12.36 -69.01
C ARG A 122 -40.46 -12.77 -67.55
N LEU A 123 -40.64 -11.82 -66.65
CA LEU A 123 -40.88 -12.11 -65.22
C LEU A 123 -42.29 -12.64 -64.98
N VAL A 124 -43.29 -12.19 -65.75
CA VAL A 124 -44.65 -12.74 -65.69
C VAL A 124 -44.63 -14.22 -66.09
N GLU A 125 -43.97 -14.56 -67.21
CA GLU A 125 -43.82 -15.94 -67.65
C GLU A 125 -43.03 -16.80 -66.64
N GLU A 126 -41.99 -16.24 -66.02
CA GLU A 126 -41.22 -16.93 -64.98
C GLU A 126 -42.09 -17.26 -63.76
N VAL A 127 -42.94 -16.35 -63.30
CA VAL A 127 -43.89 -16.62 -62.20
C VAL A 127 -44.93 -17.66 -62.61
N ARG A 128 -45.46 -17.59 -63.85
CA ARG A 128 -46.43 -18.59 -64.37
C ARG A 128 -45.81 -19.98 -64.47
N ALA A 129 -44.58 -20.09 -64.96
CA ALA A 129 -43.85 -21.35 -65.04
C ALA A 129 -43.63 -21.96 -63.65
N ARG A 130 -43.21 -21.14 -62.66
CA ARG A 130 -43.05 -21.60 -61.28
C ARG A 130 -44.36 -22.04 -60.64
N LEU A 131 -45.48 -21.39 -60.97
CA LEU A 131 -46.81 -21.80 -60.51
C LEU A 131 -47.30 -23.11 -61.15
N ALA A 132 -46.81 -23.46 -62.34
CA ALA A 132 -47.14 -24.75 -62.95
C ALA A 132 -46.49 -25.90 -62.14
N ASP A 133 -45.25 -25.72 -61.70
CA ASP A 133 -44.45 -26.75 -61.02
C ASP A 133 -44.63 -26.76 -59.48
N HIS A 134 -45.00 -25.62 -58.88
CA HIS A 134 -45.10 -25.45 -57.44
C HIS A 134 -46.42 -24.81 -57.03
N ARG A 135 -47.01 -25.31 -55.94
CA ARG A 135 -48.28 -24.79 -55.42
C ARG A 135 -48.12 -23.51 -54.57
N PHE A 136 -46.92 -23.18 -54.13
CA PHE A 136 -46.61 -21.95 -53.41
C PHE A 136 -45.44 -21.23 -54.08
N VAL A 137 -45.59 -19.94 -54.43
CA VAL A 137 -44.53 -19.15 -55.07
C VAL A 137 -44.37 -17.80 -54.39
N GLY A 138 -43.14 -17.49 -53.96
CA GLY A 138 -42.77 -16.17 -53.45
C GLY A 138 -42.32 -15.21 -54.54
N VAL A 139 -42.80 -13.96 -54.53
CA VAL A 139 -42.32 -12.89 -55.42
C VAL A 139 -41.64 -11.82 -54.59
N LEU A 140 -40.31 -11.75 -54.67
CA LEU A 140 -39.47 -10.94 -53.78
C LEU A 140 -38.84 -9.75 -54.47
N GLY A 141 -38.74 -8.62 -53.78
CA GLY A 141 -38.04 -7.45 -54.31
C GLY A 141 -38.16 -6.22 -53.42
N VAL A 142 -37.36 -5.22 -53.70
CA VAL A 142 -37.35 -3.94 -52.96
C VAL A 142 -38.64 -3.14 -53.17
N SER A 143 -38.96 -2.23 -52.24
CA SER A 143 -40.11 -1.33 -52.40
C SER A 143 -39.97 -0.51 -53.69
N GLY A 144 -41.07 -0.30 -54.44
CA GLY A 144 -41.04 0.43 -55.71
C GLY A 144 -40.41 -0.29 -56.92
N ALA A 145 -40.02 -1.57 -56.82
CA ALA A 145 -39.52 -2.36 -57.96
C ALA A 145 -40.62 -2.82 -58.95
N GLY A 146 -41.89 -2.52 -58.65
CA GLY A 146 -43.04 -2.89 -59.48
C GLY A 146 -43.68 -4.23 -59.14
N LYS A 147 -43.45 -4.80 -57.94
CA LYS A 147 -44.01 -6.10 -57.51
C LYS A 147 -45.54 -6.15 -57.57
N SER A 148 -46.20 -5.19 -56.94
CA SER A 148 -47.67 -5.13 -56.92
C SER A 148 -48.23 -4.95 -58.34
N SER A 149 -47.58 -4.16 -59.20
CA SER A 149 -47.97 -4.04 -60.61
C SER A 149 -47.74 -5.33 -61.40
N LEU A 150 -46.65 -6.06 -61.16
CA LEU A 150 -46.38 -7.36 -61.76
C LEU A 150 -47.45 -8.39 -61.37
N LEU A 151 -47.81 -8.46 -60.10
CA LEU A 151 -48.85 -9.35 -59.59
C LEU A 151 -50.22 -8.96 -60.15
N ARG A 152 -50.59 -7.68 -60.05
CA ARG A 152 -51.95 -7.20 -60.38
C ARG A 152 -52.20 -7.09 -61.88
N ALA A 153 -51.34 -6.41 -62.63
CA ALA A 153 -51.55 -6.14 -64.05
C ALA A 153 -50.86 -7.14 -64.98
N GLY A 154 -49.86 -7.89 -64.48
CA GLY A 154 -49.16 -8.92 -65.27
C GLY A 154 -49.67 -10.34 -65.04
N LEU A 155 -49.79 -10.76 -63.77
CA LEU A 155 -50.11 -12.14 -63.41
C LEU A 155 -51.61 -12.42 -63.34
N LEU A 156 -52.41 -11.59 -62.67
CA LEU A 156 -53.86 -11.82 -62.51
C LEU A 156 -54.63 -11.92 -63.84
N PRO A 157 -54.36 -11.10 -64.88
CA PRO A 157 -55.11 -11.20 -66.13
C PRO A 157 -54.98 -12.59 -66.75
N GLY A 158 -56.13 -13.19 -67.07
CA GLY A 158 -56.22 -14.53 -67.66
C GLY A 158 -56.09 -15.69 -66.66
N LEU A 159 -55.97 -15.45 -65.36
CA LEU A 159 -56.05 -16.48 -64.31
C LEU A 159 -57.34 -16.34 -63.51
N ARG A 160 -57.87 -17.46 -63.03
CA ARG A 160 -58.90 -17.44 -62.00
C ARG A 160 -58.21 -17.25 -60.65
N ALA A 161 -58.15 -16.01 -60.19
CA ALA A 161 -57.36 -15.63 -59.03
C ALA A 161 -58.08 -14.65 -58.11
N VAL A 162 -57.73 -14.68 -56.82
CA VAL A 162 -58.18 -13.68 -55.84
C VAL A 162 -56.98 -12.89 -55.34
N LEU A 163 -57.12 -11.57 -55.34
CA LEU A 163 -56.13 -10.64 -54.79
C LEU A 163 -56.52 -10.26 -53.36
N PHE A 164 -55.57 -10.32 -52.45
CA PHE A 164 -55.76 -9.94 -51.06
C PHE A 164 -54.52 -9.25 -50.50
N THR A 165 -54.70 -8.20 -49.68
CA THR A 165 -53.64 -7.51 -48.94
C THR A 165 -53.89 -7.62 -47.44
N PRO A 166 -52.95 -8.17 -46.64
CA PRO A 166 -53.21 -8.49 -45.23
C PRO A 166 -53.37 -7.28 -44.30
N GLY A 167 -54.51 -7.17 -43.61
CA GLY A 167 -54.76 -6.15 -42.59
C GLY A 167 -54.34 -6.54 -41.16
N ALA A 168 -54.86 -5.82 -40.17
CA ALA A 168 -54.54 -6.05 -38.75
C ALA A 168 -55.07 -7.40 -38.21
N ARG A 169 -56.06 -8.01 -38.89
CA ARG A 169 -56.62 -9.32 -38.55
C ARG A 169 -56.68 -10.26 -39.77
N PRO A 170 -55.51 -10.70 -40.26
CA PRO A 170 -55.39 -11.34 -41.58
C PRO A 170 -56.07 -12.71 -41.64
N MET A 171 -56.21 -13.42 -40.52
CA MET A 171 -56.94 -14.69 -40.46
C MET A 171 -58.43 -14.52 -40.77
N ARG A 172 -59.04 -13.46 -40.24
CA ARG A 172 -60.47 -13.20 -40.44
C ARG A 172 -60.76 -12.79 -41.89
N GLU A 173 -59.84 -12.02 -42.48
CA GLU A 173 -59.95 -11.57 -43.86
C GLU A 173 -59.76 -12.73 -44.84
N LEU A 174 -58.79 -13.62 -44.59
CA LEU A 174 -58.58 -14.84 -45.38
C LEU A 174 -59.79 -15.76 -45.34
N ALA A 175 -60.36 -15.99 -44.15
CA ALA A 175 -61.56 -16.80 -44.01
C ALA A 175 -62.73 -16.25 -44.85
N ARG A 176 -62.91 -14.92 -44.87
CA ARG A 176 -63.94 -14.28 -45.70
C ARG A 176 -63.72 -14.52 -47.18
N VAL A 177 -62.47 -14.38 -47.65
CA VAL A 177 -62.10 -14.59 -49.06
C VAL A 177 -62.33 -16.04 -49.50
N LEU A 178 -61.97 -17.00 -48.65
CA LEU A 178 -62.12 -18.42 -48.92
C LEU A 178 -63.58 -18.89 -48.85
N ASP A 179 -64.40 -18.31 -47.96
CA ASP A 179 -65.85 -18.58 -47.88
C ASP A 179 -66.60 -18.11 -49.14
N GLU A 180 -66.17 -16.99 -49.74
CA GLU A 180 -66.73 -16.48 -51.00
C GLU A 180 -66.40 -17.40 -52.21
N HIS A 181 -65.42 -18.31 -52.09
CA HIS A 181 -64.93 -19.18 -53.18
C HIS A 181 -64.79 -20.66 -52.74
N PRO A 182 -65.91 -21.41 -52.69
CA PRO A 182 -65.94 -22.79 -52.18
C PRO A 182 -65.09 -23.78 -53.01
N PRO A 183 -64.58 -24.87 -52.39
CA PRO A 183 -63.63 -25.79 -53.02
C PRO A 183 -64.25 -26.57 -54.18
N GLY A 184 -63.52 -26.67 -55.30
CA GLY A 184 -63.94 -27.46 -56.47
C GLY A 184 -63.43 -27.01 -57.86
N ALA A 185 -62.65 -25.93 -57.95
CA ALA A 185 -62.02 -25.48 -59.19
C ALA A 185 -60.65 -24.84 -58.93
N GLU A 186 -59.78 -24.86 -59.94
CA GLU A 186 -58.43 -24.28 -59.89
C GLU A 186 -58.50 -22.77 -59.55
N LEU A 187 -57.85 -22.37 -58.45
CA LEU A 187 -57.87 -21.00 -57.93
C LEU A 187 -56.48 -20.57 -57.46
N VAL A 188 -56.02 -19.39 -57.91
CA VAL A 188 -54.76 -18.80 -57.46
C VAL A 188 -55.02 -17.72 -56.42
N VAL A 189 -54.54 -17.89 -55.19
CA VAL A 189 -54.61 -16.88 -54.13
C VAL A 189 -53.36 -16.02 -54.20
N VAL A 190 -53.52 -14.75 -54.54
CA VAL A 190 -52.43 -13.76 -54.64
C VAL A 190 -52.48 -12.84 -53.43
N VAL A 191 -51.49 -12.96 -52.56
CA VAL A 191 -51.31 -12.10 -51.40
C VAL A 191 -50.29 -11.01 -51.75
N ASP A 192 -50.75 -9.78 -51.95
CA ASP A 192 -49.89 -8.62 -52.22
C ASP A 192 -49.57 -7.87 -50.93
N GLN A 193 -48.37 -7.29 -50.84
CA GLN A 193 -47.84 -6.62 -49.64
C GLN A 193 -47.88 -7.50 -48.39
N PHE A 194 -47.34 -8.73 -48.49
CA PHE A 194 -47.34 -9.68 -47.38
C PHE A 194 -46.62 -9.18 -46.12
N GLU A 195 -45.70 -8.24 -46.25
CA GLU A 195 -45.05 -7.57 -45.11
C GLU A 195 -46.04 -6.95 -44.12
N GLU A 196 -47.27 -6.66 -44.53
CA GLU A 196 -48.32 -6.11 -43.66
C GLU A 196 -48.70 -7.06 -42.52
N VAL A 197 -48.54 -8.38 -42.70
CA VAL A 197 -48.75 -9.36 -41.63
C VAL A 197 -47.77 -9.13 -40.48
N PHE A 198 -46.55 -8.69 -40.76
CA PHE A 198 -45.53 -8.45 -39.73
C PHE A 198 -45.62 -7.06 -39.11
N THR A 199 -46.33 -6.13 -39.75
CA THR A 199 -46.38 -4.72 -39.33
C THR A 199 -47.74 -4.29 -38.78
N LEU A 200 -48.84 -4.77 -39.35
CA LEU A 200 -50.21 -4.44 -38.95
C LEU A 200 -50.80 -5.47 -37.98
N CYS A 201 -50.50 -6.76 -38.13
CA CYS A 201 -50.96 -7.79 -37.21
C CYS A 201 -50.06 -7.84 -35.95
N ARG A 202 -50.57 -7.25 -34.86
CA ARG A 202 -49.85 -7.19 -33.57
C ARG A 202 -49.88 -8.53 -32.81
N ASP A 203 -50.84 -9.40 -33.09
CA ASP A 203 -50.95 -10.72 -32.46
C ASP A 203 -50.06 -11.73 -33.19
N GLU A 204 -48.96 -12.11 -32.55
CA GLU A 204 -48.01 -13.09 -33.08
C GLU A 204 -48.64 -14.48 -33.29
N SER A 205 -49.62 -14.85 -32.46
CA SER A 205 -50.34 -16.13 -32.59
C SER A 205 -51.34 -16.12 -33.75
N GLU A 206 -51.94 -14.96 -34.05
CA GLU A 206 -52.80 -14.79 -35.23
C GLU A 206 -51.96 -14.78 -36.51
N ARG A 207 -50.81 -14.11 -36.49
CA ARG A 207 -49.84 -14.11 -37.58
C ARG A 207 -49.35 -15.52 -37.92
N ALA A 208 -48.92 -16.31 -36.94
CA ALA A 208 -48.45 -17.68 -37.17
C ALA A 208 -49.57 -18.53 -37.81
N ARG A 209 -50.79 -18.46 -37.26
CA ARG A 209 -51.95 -19.18 -37.81
C ARG A 209 -52.30 -18.78 -39.25
N PHE A 210 -52.17 -17.50 -39.60
CA PHE A 210 -52.38 -17.03 -40.98
C PHE A 210 -51.35 -17.60 -41.96
N ILE A 211 -50.08 -17.62 -41.56
CA ILE A 211 -49.01 -18.19 -42.39
C ILE A 211 -49.21 -19.69 -42.56
N ASP A 212 -49.51 -20.42 -41.47
CA ASP A 212 -49.80 -21.84 -41.50
C ASP A 212 -51.02 -22.16 -42.37
N ALA A 213 -52.07 -21.33 -42.31
CA ALA A 213 -53.26 -21.50 -43.15
C ALA A 213 -52.95 -21.35 -44.65
N LEU A 214 -52.14 -20.35 -45.05
CA LEU A 214 -51.74 -20.19 -46.45
C LEU A 214 -50.90 -21.38 -46.96
N LEU A 215 -50.02 -21.93 -46.12
CA LEU A 215 -49.23 -23.12 -46.47
C LEU A 215 -50.12 -24.36 -46.57
N ALA A 216 -51.06 -24.53 -45.64
CA ALA A 216 -52.02 -25.63 -45.67
C ALA A 216 -52.92 -25.59 -46.92
N GLU A 217 -53.34 -24.41 -47.37
CA GLU A 217 -54.10 -24.24 -48.61
C GLU A 217 -53.29 -24.63 -49.86
N ALA A 218 -51.96 -24.39 -49.86
CA ALA A 218 -51.08 -24.85 -50.94
C ALA A 218 -50.78 -26.35 -50.88
N GLU A 219 -50.76 -26.96 -49.69
CA GLU A 219 -50.46 -28.38 -49.48
C GLU A 219 -51.71 -29.30 -49.56
N SER A 220 -52.93 -28.75 -49.50
CA SER A 220 -54.17 -29.53 -49.53
C SER A 220 -54.42 -30.21 -50.89
N ASP A 221 -54.70 -31.52 -50.89
CA ASP A 221 -55.12 -32.27 -52.09
C ASP A 221 -56.60 -32.11 -52.43
N VAL A 222 -57.37 -31.42 -51.58
CA VAL A 222 -58.80 -31.19 -51.79
C VAL A 222 -58.98 -29.83 -52.48
N GLY A 223 -58.78 -29.81 -53.80
CA GLY A 223 -58.92 -28.65 -54.68
C GLY A 223 -57.56 -28.12 -55.15
N GLU A 224 -57.43 -27.85 -56.46
CA GLU A 224 -56.18 -27.37 -57.09
C GLU A 224 -55.92 -25.88 -56.77
N ARG A 225 -55.65 -25.56 -55.51
CA ARG A 225 -55.35 -24.20 -55.05
C ARG A 225 -53.85 -23.93 -55.10
N ARG A 226 -53.47 -22.75 -55.59
CA ARG A 226 -52.07 -22.28 -55.62
C ARG A 226 -51.97 -20.91 -54.95
N VAL A 227 -50.85 -20.63 -54.29
CA VAL A 227 -50.65 -19.40 -53.52
C VAL A 227 -49.44 -18.64 -54.04
N VAL A 228 -49.61 -17.34 -54.30
CA VAL A 228 -48.55 -16.41 -54.68
C VAL A 228 -48.45 -15.34 -53.63
N VAL A 229 -47.25 -15.08 -53.12
CA VAL A 229 -47.06 -14.08 -52.07
C VAL A 229 -46.03 -13.04 -52.51
N GLY A 230 -46.44 -11.78 -52.59
CA GLY A 230 -45.58 -10.63 -52.85
C GLY A 230 -44.92 -10.14 -51.56
N ILE A 231 -43.59 -10.27 -51.47
CA ILE A 231 -42.82 -9.98 -50.25
C ILE A 231 -41.78 -8.89 -50.52
N ARG A 232 -41.71 -7.90 -49.64
CA ARG A 232 -40.56 -6.98 -49.59
C ARG A 232 -39.28 -7.68 -49.14
N ALA A 233 -38.19 -7.48 -49.89
CA ALA A 233 -36.88 -8.09 -49.60
C ALA A 233 -36.42 -7.87 -48.14
N ASP A 234 -36.65 -6.68 -47.58
CA ASP A 234 -36.26 -6.33 -46.21
C ASP A 234 -37.00 -7.17 -45.14
N PHE A 235 -38.15 -7.75 -45.48
CA PHE A 235 -38.96 -8.60 -44.61
C PHE A 235 -38.65 -10.09 -44.77
N TYR A 236 -37.75 -10.48 -45.67
CA TYR A 236 -37.37 -11.88 -45.86
C TYR A 236 -36.86 -12.54 -44.58
N HIS A 237 -36.11 -11.80 -43.75
CA HIS A 237 -35.62 -12.30 -42.47
C HIS A 237 -36.76 -12.65 -41.48
N ARG A 238 -37.90 -11.94 -41.55
CA ARG A 238 -39.10 -12.25 -40.74
C ARG A 238 -39.81 -13.48 -41.27
N CYS A 239 -39.84 -13.66 -42.59
CA CYS A 239 -40.37 -14.88 -43.22
C CYS A 239 -39.50 -16.10 -42.88
N ALA A 240 -38.18 -15.94 -42.87
CA ALA A 240 -37.22 -16.99 -42.51
C ALA A 240 -37.35 -17.49 -41.06
N ALA A 241 -37.90 -16.66 -40.17
CA ALA A 241 -38.19 -17.05 -38.79
C ALA A 241 -39.34 -18.06 -38.68
N HIS A 242 -40.17 -18.22 -39.72
CA HIS A 242 -41.26 -19.18 -39.77
C HIS A 242 -40.87 -20.39 -40.61
N THR A 243 -40.55 -21.51 -39.96
CA THR A 243 -39.91 -22.68 -40.58
C THR A 243 -40.63 -23.20 -41.84
N GLY A 244 -41.97 -23.30 -41.82
CA GLY A 244 -42.75 -23.77 -42.97
C GLY A 244 -42.72 -22.80 -44.17
N LEU A 245 -42.76 -21.49 -43.90
CA LEU A 245 -42.74 -20.46 -44.93
C LEU A 245 -41.34 -20.31 -45.53
N ALA A 246 -40.31 -20.44 -44.69
CA ALA A 246 -38.92 -20.45 -45.14
C ALA A 246 -38.65 -21.59 -46.13
N ARG A 247 -39.19 -22.80 -45.86
CA ARG A 247 -39.10 -23.95 -46.76
C ARG A 247 -39.80 -23.69 -48.08
N ALA A 248 -41.05 -23.24 -48.05
CA ALA A 248 -41.83 -22.98 -49.26
C ALA A 248 -41.20 -21.89 -50.16
N LEU A 249 -40.66 -20.82 -49.56
CA LEU A 249 -39.94 -19.77 -50.31
C LEU A 249 -38.59 -20.24 -50.85
N ALA A 250 -37.90 -21.17 -50.17
CA ALA A 250 -36.66 -21.76 -50.67
C ALA A 250 -36.90 -22.67 -51.88
N GLU A 251 -38.06 -23.33 -51.95
CA GLU A 251 -38.44 -24.23 -53.06
C GLU A 251 -38.81 -23.45 -54.34
N ALA A 252 -39.61 -22.39 -54.22
CA ALA A 252 -40.03 -21.59 -55.36
C ALA A 252 -40.17 -20.10 -55.04
N GLN A 253 -39.22 -19.31 -55.54
CA GLN A 253 -39.28 -17.85 -55.48
C GLN A 253 -38.77 -17.19 -56.77
N VAL A 254 -39.35 -16.03 -57.11
CA VAL A 254 -38.95 -15.18 -58.23
C VAL A 254 -38.54 -13.81 -57.69
N ALA A 255 -37.33 -13.37 -58.04
CA ALA A 255 -36.80 -12.08 -57.62
C ALA A 255 -37.11 -10.98 -58.65
N VAL A 256 -37.83 -9.95 -58.23
CA VAL A 256 -38.15 -8.74 -58.99
C VAL A 256 -37.09 -7.69 -58.70
N GLY A 257 -36.08 -7.64 -59.56
CA GLY A 257 -35.06 -6.59 -59.59
C GLY A 257 -35.54 -5.30 -60.24
N PRO A 258 -34.72 -4.23 -60.25
CA PRO A 258 -34.98 -3.04 -61.07
C PRO A 258 -35.11 -3.42 -62.55
N MET A 259 -35.85 -2.62 -63.32
CA MET A 259 -35.95 -2.84 -64.78
C MET A 259 -34.58 -2.67 -65.43
N SER A 260 -34.22 -3.57 -66.34
CA SER A 260 -32.99 -3.46 -67.12
C SER A 260 -33.05 -2.29 -68.12
N SER A 261 -31.90 -1.95 -68.71
CA SER A 261 -31.80 -0.97 -69.80
C SER A 261 -32.62 -1.35 -71.03
N ASP A 262 -33.08 -2.61 -71.15
CA ASP A 262 -33.89 -3.10 -72.25
C ASP A 262 -35.38 -3.22 -71.88
N GLU A 263 -35.69 -3.38 -70.59
CA GLU A 263 -37.05 -3.47 -70.04
C GLU A 263 -37.67 -2.07 -69.84
N LEU A 264 -36.91 -1.14 -69.25
CA LEU A 264 -37.41 0.20 -68.93
C LEU A 264 -37.83 1.00 -70.17
N PRO A 265 -37.08 1.00 -71.30
CA PRO A 265 -37.55 1.66 -72.52
C PRO A 265 -38.86 1.09 -73.06
N GLN A 266 -39.10 -0.22 -72.91
CA GLN A 266 -40.35 -0.82 -73.37
C GLN A 266 -41.53 -0.37 -72.52
N ALA A 267 -41.35 -0.29 -71.20
CA ALA A 267 -42.34 0.22 -70.26
C ALA A 267 -42.69 1.70 -70.50
N ILE A 268 -41.79 2.47 -71.11
CA ILE A 268 -42.01 3.89 -71.44
C ILE A 268 -42.62 4.04 -72.83
N ILE A 269 -42.04 3.41 -73.85
CA ILE A 269 -42.42 3.63 -75.26
C ILE A 269 -43.73 2.93 -75.63
N LYS A 270 -43.89 1.65 -75.29
CA LYS A 270 -45.03 0.86 -75.77
C LYS A 270 -46.39 1.42 -75.31
N PRO A 271 -46.61 1.78 -74.03
CA PRO A 271 -47.89 2.37 -73.64
C PRO A 271 -48.12 3.75 -74.28
N ALA A 272 -47.08 4.57 -74.45
CA ALA A 272 -47.19 5.84 -75.16
C ALA A 272 -47.63 5.65 -76.62
N VAL A 273 -47.00 4.71 -77.34
CA VAL A 273 -47.35 4.40 -78.74
C VAL A 273 -48.79 3.91 -78.85
N GLN A 274 -49.24 3.04 -77.94
CA GLN A 274 -50.62 2.55 -77.91
C GLN A 274 -51.65 3.64 -77.62
N ALA A 275 -51.27 4.66 -76.86
CA ALA A 275 -52.07 5.87 -76.63
C ALA A 275 -51.89 6.95 -77.73
N GLY A 276 -51.24 6.63 -78.85
CA GLY A 276 -51.03 7.56 -79.98
C GLY A 276 -49.98 8.65 -79.74
N CYS A 277 -49.15 8.50 -78.70
CA CYS A 277 -48.08 9.42 -78.33
C CYS A 277 -46.70 8.94 -78.79
N THR A 278 -45.79 9.87 -79.07
CA THR A 278 -44.37 9.59 -79.36
C THR A 278 -43.48 10.08 -78.22
N VAL A 279 -42.39 9.37 -77.95
CA VAL A 279 -41.40 9.73 -76.92
C VAL A 279 -40.12 10.16 -77.64
N GLU A 280 -39.64 11.37 -77.37
CA GLU A 280 -38.37 11.83 -77.93
C GLU A 280 -37.20 10.94 -77.49
N GLY A 281 -36.33 10.55 -78.43
CA GLY A 281 -35.14 9.75 -78.13
C GLY A 281 -34.24 10.34 -77.01
N PRO A 282 -33.96 11.65 -77.01
CA PRO A 282 -33.24 12.29 -75.91
C PRO A 282 -33.96 12.24 -74.55
N LEU A 283 -35.30 12.30 -74.53
CA LEU A 283 -36.07 12.16 -73.30
C LEU A 283 -35.96 10.75 -72.74
N LEU A 284 -36.08 9.75 -73.60
CA LEU A 284 -35.90 8.36 -73.23
C LEU A 284 -34.50 8.11 -72.64
N ALA A 285 -33.45 8.59 -73.30
CA ALA A 285 -32.08 8.45 -72.82
C ALA A 285 -31.89 9.13 -71.45
N LYS A 286 -32.50 10.30 -71.23
CA LYS A 286 -32.44 11.03 -69.95
C LYS A 286 -33.15 10.28 -68.82
N ILE A 287 -34.39 9.82 -69.04
CA ILE A 287 -35.13 9.05 -68.03
C ILE A 287 -34.43 7.73 -67.70
N VAL A 288 -33.91 7.02 -68.71
CA VAL A 288 -33.15 5.79 -68.48
C VAL A 288 -31.88 6.08 -67.68
N ALA A 289 -31.11 7.11 -68.03
CA ALA A 289 -29.91 7.49 -67.27
C ALA A 289 -30.24 7.87 -65.81
N ASP A 290 -31.32 8.63 -65.59
CA ASP A 290 -31.70 9.11 -64.27
C ASP A 290 -32.30 8.00 -63.38
N ALA A 291 -32.85 6.93 -63.97
CA ALA A 291 -33.49 5.82 -63.23
C ALA A 291 -32.63 4.55 -63.12
N THR A 292 -31.63 4.34 -63.99
CA THR A 292 -30.83 3.10 -64.00
C THR A 292 -29.95 3.00 -62.74
N GLY A 293 -29.98 1.84 -62.08
CA GLY A 293 -29.16 1.55 -60.89
C GLY A 293 -29.75 2.04 -59.56
N GLN A 294 -30.91 2.71 -59.57
CA GLN A 294 -31.60 3.16 -58.37
C GLN A 294 -32.80 2.24 -58.05
N ALA A 295 -32.77 1.64 -56.86
CA ALA A 295 -33.85 0.79 -56.37
C ALA A 295 -35.12 1.62 -56.05
N GLY A 296 -36.29 1.15 -56.47
CA GLY A 296 -37.58 1.72 -56.06
C GLY A 296 -38.11 2.93 -56.84
N MET A 297 -37.47 3.27 -57.96
CA MET A 297 -37.76 4.50 -58.72
C MET A 297 -38.98 4.42 -59.66
N LEU A 298 -39.55 3.24 -59.90
CA LEU A 298 -40.59 3.08 -60.94
C LEU A 298 -41.86 3.92 -60.70
N PRO A 299 -42.40 4.04 -59.46
CA PRO A 299 -43.54 4.93 -59.21
C PRO A 299 -43.21 6.41 -59.50
N LEU A 300 -41.99 6.83 -59.18
CA LEU A 300 -41.52 8.20 -59.43
C LEU A 300 -41.34 8.47 -60.92
N VAL A 301 -40.80 7.49 -61.66
CA VAL A 301 -40.69 7.55 -63.13
C VAL A 301 -42.07 7.63 -63.77
N SER A 302 -43.03 6.80 -63.34
CA SER A 302 -44.42 6.82 -63.81
C SER A 302 -45.10 8.18 -63.52
N HIS A 303 -44.87 8.77 -62.34
CA HIS A 303 -45.40 10.10 -62.01
C HIS A 303 -44.75 11.22 -62.81
N ALA A 304 -43.42 11.21 -62.96
CA ALA A 304 -42.73 12.19 -63.79
C ALA A 304 -43.16 12.10 -65.26
N LEU A 305 -43.43 10.89 -65.77
CA LEU A 305 -43.98 10.66 -67.11
C LEU A 305 -45.42 11.15 -67.25
N LEU A 306 -46.28 10.94 -66.24
CA LEU A 306 -47.64 11.50 -66.20
C LEU A 306 -47.60 13.03 -66.22
N GLU A 307 -46.75 13.65 -65.40
CA GLU A 307 -46.59 15.12 -65.36
C GLU A 307 -45.97 15.67 -66.65
N THR A 308 -45.10 14.89 -67.31
CA THR A 308 -44.56 15.21 -68.63
C THR A 308 -45.64 15.07 -69.71
N TRP A 309 -46.52 14.08 -69.61
CA TRP A 309 -47.64 13.88 -70.53
C TRP A 309 -48.68 14.99 -70.42
N ARG A 310 -48.97 15.47 -69.20
CA ARG A 310 -49.83 16.65 -68.97
C ARG A 310 -49.24 17.92 -69.59
N ARG A 311 -47.91 18.02 -69.69
CA ARG A 311 -47.17 19.15 -70.27
C ARG A 311 -46.66 18.90 -71.71
N ARG A 312 -47.19 17.87 -72.38
CA ARG A 312 -46.75 17.46 -73.72
C ARG A 312 -47.01 18.54 -74.78
N ARG A 313 -46.24 18.51 -75.87
CA ARG A 313 -46.49 19.35 -77.05
C ARG A 313 -47.08 18.49 -78.17
N GLY A 314 -48.37 18.70 -78.47
CA GLY A 314 -49.09 17.86 -79.42
C GLY A 314 -49.21 16.42 -78.91
N ASN A 315 -48.71 15.45 -79.69
CA ASN A 315 -48.64 14.04 -79.31
C ASN A 315 -47.23 13.58 -78.86
N ALA A 316 -46.27 14.51 -78.68
CA ALA A 316 -44.89 14.17 -78.31
C ALA A 316 -44.60 14.49 -76.82
N LEU A 317 -44.07 13.51 -76.09
CA LEU A 317 -43.42 13.71 -74.80
C LEU A 317 -42.00 14.24 -75.03
N THR A 318 -41.72 15.43 -74.49
CA THR A 318 -40.48 16.19 -74.80
C THR A 318 -39.56 16.36 -73.60
N VAL A 319 -38.26 16.53 -73.83
CA VAL A 319 -37.28 16.84 -72.78
C VAL A 319 -37.66 18.11 -72.01
N ALA A 320 -38.14 19.14 -72.71
CA ALA A 320 -38.55 20.40 -72.11
C ALA A 320 -39.74 20.24 -71.16
N GLY A 321 -40.70 19.36 -71.48
CA GLY A 321 -41.81 19.03 -70.59
C GLY A 321 -41.36 18.32 -69.31
N TYR A 322 -40.37 17.45 -69.42
CA TYR A 322 -39.80 16.69 -68.31
C TYR A 322 -38.93 17.56 -67.37
N GLU A 323 -38.18 18.51 -67.91
CA GLU A 323 -37.43 19.47 -67.08
C GLU A 323 -38.36 20.48 -66.41
N ALA A 324 -39.43 20.91 -67.07
CA ALA A 324 -40.42 21.82 -66.50
C ALA A 324 -41.21 21.20 -65.35
N SER A 325 -41.44 19.88 -65.36
CA SER A 325 -42.00 19.16 -64.21
C SER A 325 -40.97 18.93 -63.09
N GLY A 326 -39.69 19.28 -63.27
CA GLY A 326 -38.65 19.08 -62.26
C GLY A 326 -38.02 17.69 -62.26
N GLY A 327 -38.21 16.89 -63.32
CA GLY A 327 -37.66 15.54 -63.43
C GLY A 327 -38.24 14.54 -62.42
N ILE A 328 -37.58 13.40 -62.24
CA ILE A 328 -38.11 12.28 -61.43
C ILE A 328 -38.36 12.65 -59.95
N HIS A 329 -37.46 13.40 -59.31
CA HIS A 329 -37.60 13.78 -57.89
C HIS A 329 -38.34 15.11 -57.69
N GLY A 330 -38.18 16.08 -58.59
CA GLY A 330 -38.75 17.42 -58.44
C GLY A 330 -40.25 17.48 -58.73
N ALA A 331 -40.80 16.55 -59.52
CA ALA A 331 -42.22 16.53 -59.87
C ALA A 331 -43.13 16.41 -58.64
N ILE A 332 -42.80 15.53 -57.69
CA ILE A 332 -43.61 15.36 -56.48
C ILE A 332 -43.51 16.57 -55.55
N ALA A 333 -42.31 17.15 -55.42
CA ALA A 333 -42.10 18.33 -54.58
C ALA A 333 -42.87 19.56 -55.12
N GLN A 334 -42.95 19.73 -56.44
CA GLN A 334 -43.75 20.78 -57.04
C GLN A 334 -45.25 20.56 -56.83
N THR A 335 -45.75 19.33 -57.03
CA THR A 335 -47.15 18.98 -56.74
C THR A 335 -47.51 19.26 -55.28
N ALA A 336 -46.62 18.91 -54.34
CA ALA A 336 -46.81 19.17 -52.92
C ALA A 336 -46.82 20.67 -52.56
N GLU A 337 -45.88 21.44 -53.08
CA GLU A 337 -45.84 22.88 -52.81
C GLU A 337 -47.05 23.59 -53.44
N GLN A 338 -47.52 23.16 -54.62
CA GLN A 338 -48.73 23.72 -55.25
C GLN A 338 -49.97 23.49 -54.40
N VAL A 339 -50.19 22.25 -53.92
CA VAL A 339 -51.34 21.93 -53.06
C VAL A 339 -51.26 22.69 -51.75
N TYR A 340 -50.08 22.75 -51.11
CA TYR A 340 -49.92 23.46 -49.85
C TYR A 340 -50.16 24.97 -49.98
N THR A 341 -49.65 25.60 -51.05
CA THR A 341 -49.80 27.04 -51.27
C THR A 341 -51.20 27.46 -51.71
N ALA A 342 -52.00 26.53 -52.23
CA ALA A 342 -53.41 26.74 -52.55
C ALA A 342 -54.34 26.74 -51.32
N LEU A 343 -53.88 26.18 -50.18
CA LEU A 343 -54.64 26.20 -48.91
C LEU A 343 -54.61 27.59 -48.27
N ASP A 344 -55.69 27.95 -47.57
CA ASP A 344 -55.77 29.17 -46.76
C ASP A 344 -54.87 29.09 -45.51
N PRO A 345 -54.61 30.20 -44.78
CA PRO A 345 -53.71 30.15 -43.62
C PRO A 345 -54.17 29.19 -42.50
N GLY A 346 -55.48 28.93 -42.37
CA GLY A 346 -56.02 27.92 -41.47
C GLY A 346 -55.67 26.50 -41.94
N GLY A 347 -55.97 26.19 -43.20
CA GLY A 347 -55.65 24.93 -43.86
C GLY A 347 -54.15 24.64 -43.93
N GLN A 348 -53.30 25.64 -44.10
CA GLN A 348 -51.83 25.49 -44.08
C GLN A 348 -51.29 25.06 -42.70
N ARG A 349 -51.86 25.59 -41.61
CA ARG A 349 -51.50 25.17 -40.24
C ARG A 349 -51.97 23.74 -39.96
N ARG A 350 -53.20 23.39 -40.36
CA ARG A 350 -53.74 22.03 -40.26
C ARG A 350 -52.93 21.05 -41.10
N ALA A 351 -52.59 21.39 -42.34
CA ALA A 351 -51.75 20.57 -43.21
C ALA A 351 -50.38 20.30 -42.58
N ARG A 352 -49.74 21.32 -41.98
CA ARG A 352 -48.48 21.15 -41.23
C ARG A 352 -48.65 20.17 -40.05
N GLN A 353 -49.69 20.34 -39.23
CA GLN A 353 -49.96 19.47 -38.08
C GLN A 353 -50.22 18.02 -38.52
N ILE A 354 -51.04 17.80 -39.55
CA ILE A 354 -51.36 16.49 -40.10
C ILE A 354 -50.09 15.83 -40.66
N LEU A 355 -49.35 16.52 -41.53
CA LEU A 355 -48.15 15.96 -42.17
C LEU A 355 -47.05 15.60 -41.17
N LEU A 356 -46.86 16.39 -40.11
CA LEU A 356 -45.91 16.05 -39.04
C LEU A 356 -46.35 14.83 -38.22
N ARG A 357 -47.67 14.61 -38.03
CA ARG A 357 -48.21 13.41 -37.36
C ARG A 357 -48.06 12.13 -38.20
N LEU A 358 -48.04 12.25 -39.53
CA LEU A 358 -47.85 11.15 -40.49
C LEU A 358 -46.38 10.73 -40.68
N ILE A 359 -45.45 11.21 -39.86
CA ILE A 359 -44.01 10.91 -39.97
C ILE A 359 -43.47 10.33 -38.66
N THR A 360 -42.61 9.32 -38.77
CA THR A 360 -41.81 8.81 -37.65
C THR A 360 -40.38 9.33 -37.76
N LEU A 361 -39.98 10.11 -36.75
CA LEU A 361 -38.61 10.63 -36.63
C LEU A 361 -37.63 9.49 -36.34
N GLY A 362 -36.59 9.37 -37.16
CA GLY A 362 -35.51 8.40 -36.93
C GLY A 362 -34.53 8.90 -35.86
N GLU A 363 -34.11 8.04 -34.92
CA GLU A 363 -32.97 8.31 -34.04
C GLU A 363 -31.65 8.04 -34.78
N GLY A 364 -31.27 8.94 -35.68
CA GLY A 364 -30.06 8.82 -36.50
C GLY A 364 -30.20 8.02 -37.80
N ASN A 365 -31.41 7.50 -38.09
CA ASN A 365 -31.80 6.90 -39.37
C ASN A 365 -32.73 7.86 -40.15
N GLU A 366 -32.99 7.57 -41.43
CA GLU A 366 -33.86 8.39 -42.28
C GLU A 366 -35.31 8.44 -41.76
N ASP A 367 -35.96 9.61 -41.86
CA ASP A 367 -37.33 9.83 -41.40
C ASP A 367 -38.32 9.04 -42.29
N THR A 368 -39.17 8.23 -41.67
CA THR A 368 -40.09 7.30 -42.37
C THR A 368 -41.54 7.72 -42.24
N ARG A 369 -42.39 7.26 -43.15
CA ARG A 369 -43.84 7.51 -43.08
C ARG A 369 -44.50 6.68 -41.96
N ARG A 370 -45.52 7.25 -41.32
CA ARG A 370 -46.37 6.61 -40.30
C ARG A 370 -47.81 6.55 -40.81
N ARG A 371 -48.44 5.38 -40.64
CA ARG A 371 -49.89 5.21 -40.81
C ARG A 371 -50.59 5.63 -39.52
N VAL A 372 -51.51 6.58 -39.63
CA VAL A 372 -52.22 7.17 -38.48
C VAL A 372 -53.72 6.87 -38.60
N PRO A 373 -54.36 6.28 -37.57
CA PRO A 373 -55.80 6.06 -37.59
C PRO A 373 -56.54 7.40 -37.53
N CYS A 374 -57.68 7.52 -38.21
CA CYS A 374 -58.41 8.80 -38.29
C CYS A 374 -58.82 9.36 -36.93
N CYS A 375 -58.96 8.51 -35.90
CA CYS A 375 -59.26 8.93 -34.52
C CYS A 375 -58.12 9.65 -33.79
N GLU A 376 -56.88 9.61 -34.31
CA GLU A 376 -55.75 10.42 -33.81
C GLU A 376 -55.74 11.85 -34.42
N LEU A 377 -56.67 12.15 -35.32
CA LEU A 377 -56.87 13.47 -35.94
C LEU A 377 -58.21 14.05 -35.45
N ASP A 378 -58.34 15.38 -35.47
CA ASP A 378 -59.59 16.05 -35.11
C ASP A 378 -60.67 15.76 -36.17
N ASP A 379 -61.87 15.36 -35.74
CA ASP A 379 -63.03 15.13 -36.61
C ASP A 379 -63.77 16.45 -36.88
N ASP A 380 -63.07 17.39 -37.54
CA ASP A 380 -63.60 18.70 -37.91
C ASP A 380 -63.57 18.94 -39.43
N PRO A 381 -64.51 19.74 -39.98
CA PRO A 381 -64.66 19.94 -41.42
C PRO A 381 -63.39 20.46 -42.11
N ASP A 382 -62.59 21.27 -41.41
CA ASP A 382 -61.36 21.87 -41.98
C ASP A 382 -60.25 20.81 -42.11
N THR A 383 -60.13 19.89 -41.16
CA THR A 383 -59.20 18.75 -41.24
C THR A 383 -59.58 17.80 -42.39
N ALA A 384 -60.88 17.53 -42.57
CA ALA A 384 -61.38 16.71 -43.68
C ALA A 384 -61.08 17.33 -45.05
N ALA A 385 -61.31 18.64 -45.22
CA ALA A 385 -61.04 19.35 -46.48
C ALA A 385 -59.54 19.34 -46.86
N VAL A 386 -58.64 19.48 -45.88
CA VAL A 386 -57.19 19.40 -46.11
C VAL A 386 -56.77 17.98 -46.48
N LEU A 387 -57.32 16.96 -45.83
CA LEU A 387 -57.05 15.55 -46.15
C LEU A 387 -57.52 15.20 -47.56
N ASP A 388 -58.71 15.66 -47.97
CA ASP A 388 -59.25 15.46 -49.31
C ASP A 388 -58.38 16.13 -50.38
N GLY A 389 -57.90 17.35 -50.14
CA GLY A 389 -56.98 18.05 -51.06
C GLY A 389 -55.63 17.33 -51.22
N LEU A 390 -55.05 16.83 -50.12
CA LEU A 390 -53.81 16.05 -50.14
C LEU A 390 -53.99 14.67 -50.79
N ALA A 391 -55.16 14.04 -50.61
CA ALA A 391 -55.51 12.76 -51.21
C ALA A 391 -55.80 12.89 -52.72
N HIS A 392 -56.50 13.95 -53.14
CA HIS A 392 -56.78 14.23 -54.55
C HIS A 392 -55.48 14.44 -55.35
N ALA A 393 -54.51 15.15 -54.78
CA ALA A 393 -53.18 15.31 -55.35
C ALA A 393 -52.27 14.08 -55.17
N ARG A 394 -52.78 13.01 -54.57
CA ARG A 394 -52.10 11.72 -54.33
C ARG A 394 -50.81 11.85 -53.49
N LEU A 395 -50.76 12.83 -52.60
CA LEU A 395 -49.66 13.05 -51.65
C LEU A 395 -49.86 12.22 -50.37
N VAL A 396 -51.13 11.94 -50.06
CA VAL A 396 -51.57 11.12 -48.94
C VAL A 396 -52.52 10.05 -49.47
N VAL A 397 -52.52 8.88 -48.84
CA VAL A 397 -53.44 7.77 -49.11
C VAL A 397 -54.44 7.73 -47.96
N LEU A 398 -55.72 7.76 -48.31
CA LEU A 398 -56.84 7.58 -47.39
C LEU A 398 -57.35 6.14 -47.53
N ASP A 399 -57.29 5.39 -46.44
CA ASP A 399 -57.99 4.10 -46.28
C ASP A 399 -59.21 4.30 -45.37
N LYS A 400 -60.12 3.32 -45.28
CA LYS A 400 -61.39 3.42 -44.55
C LYS A 400 -61.27 3.99 -43.14
N ASP A 401 -60.18 3.67 -42.44
CA ASP A 401 -59.95 4.08 -41.04
C ASP A 401 -58.57 4.72 -40.78
N SER A 402 -57.78 5.05 -41.81
CA SER A 402 -56.42 5.57 -41.62
C SER A 402 -55.88 6.43 -42.75
N VAL A 403 -54.91 7.27 -42.40
CA VAL A 403 -54.23 8.22 -43.28
C VAL A 403 -52.73 7.93 -43.28
N GLU A 404 -52.09 7.94 -44.46
CA GLU A 404 -50.63 7.81 -44.59
C GLU A 404 -50.03 8.61 -45.76
N ILE A 405 -48.74 8.95 -45.71
CA ILE A 405 -48.06 9.61 -46.84
C ILE A 405 -47.87 8.61 -48.00
N ALA A 406 -48.24 9.04 -49.21
CA ALA A 406 -48.22 8.19 -50.40
C ALA A 406 -46.83 7.68 -50.77
N HIS A 407 -45.77 8.50 -50.59
CA HIS A 407 -44.39 8.07 -50.84
C HIS A 407 -43.36 8.81 -49.95
N GLU A 408 -42.35 8.10 -49.44
CA GLU A 408 -41.30 8.67 -48.56
C GLU A 408 -40.41 9.71 -49.28
N THR A 409 -40.38 9.68 -50.60
CA THR A 409 -39.70 10.70 -51.42
C THR A 409 -40.27 12.10 -51.20
N LEU A 410 -41.54 12.21 -50.79
CA LEU A 410 -42.15 13.48 -50.38
C LEU A 410 -41.39 14.10 -49.19
N ILE A 411 -41.05 13.27 -48.20
CA ILE A 411 -40.31 13.70 -47.00
C ILE A 411 -38.91 14.19 -47.37
N ARG A 412 -38.25 13.56 -48.35
CA ARG A 412 -36.86 13.90 -48.74
C ARG A 412 -36.76 15.07 -49.72
N SER A 413 -37.71 15.17 -50.64
CA SER A 413 -37.60 16.04 -51.81
C SER A 413 -38.35 17.35 -51.65
N TRP A 414 -39.28 17.45 -50.68
CA TRP A 414 -40.00 18.69 -50.39
C TRP A 414 -39.28 19.51 -49.31
N PRO A 415 -38.66 20.66 -49.66
CA PRO A 415 -37.82 21.41 -48.71
C PRO A 415 -38.57 21.90 -47.47
N ARG A 416 -39.82 22.37 -47.64
CA ARG A 416 -40.64 22.93 -46.55
C ARG A 416 -40.93 21.92 -45.45
N LEU A 417 -41.27 20.69 -45.82
CA LEU A 417 -41.54 19.62 -44.86
C LEU A 417 -40.27 19.22 -44.08
N ARG A 418 -39.10 19.29 -44.72
CA ARG A 418 -37.82 19.03 -44.06
C ARG A 418 -37.44 20.12 -43.06
N ASP A 419 -37.69 21.38 -43.39
CA ASP A 419 -37.41 22.50 -42.48
C ASP A 419 -38.27 22.39 -41.22
N TRP A 420 -39.56 22.06 -41.36
CA TRP A 420 -40.43 21.79 -40.19
C TRP A 420 -39.92 20.65 -39.31
N LEU A 421 -39.44 19.57 -39.91
CA LEU A 421 -38.88 18.43 -39.18
C LEU A 421 -37.53 18.72 -38.53
N ALA A 422 -36.79 19.74 -38.97
CA ALA A 422 -35.51 20.12 -38.40
C ALA A 422 -35.68 21.05 -37.18
N GLU A 423 -36.66 21.95 -37.21
CA GLU A 423 -36.92 22.94 -36.17
C GLU A 423 -37.54 22.34 -34.89
N ASP A 424 -38.47 21.37 -35.01
CA ASP A 424 -39.31 20.93 -33.88
C ASP A 424 -39.00 19.52 -33.33
N ARG A 425 -37.81 18.94 -33.61
CA ARG A 425 -37.51 17.52 -33.29
C ARG A 425 -37.73 17.11 -31.84
N ALA A 426 -37.36 17.96 -30.88
CA ALA A 426 -37.50 17.65 -29.46
C ALA A 426 -38.97 17.75 -29.01
N ASP A 427 -39.69 18.73 -29.52
CA ASP A 427 -41.09 18.99 -29.17
C ASP A 427 -42.03 17.95 -29.81
N ILE A 428 -41.76 17.50 -31.04
CA ILE A 428 -42.50 16.40 -31.71
C ILE A 428 -42.35 15.08 -30.92
N ARG A 429 -41.18 14.79 -30.32
CA ARG A 429 -40.98 13.59 -29.49
C ARG A 429 -41.79 13.62 -28.19
N VAL A 430 -41.84 14.77 -27.52
CA VAL A 430 -42.62 14.95 -26.29
C VAL A 430 -44.12 14.83 -26.58
N HIS A 431 -44.58 15.42 -27.69
CA HIS A 431 -45.96 15.28 -28.15
C HIS A 431 -46.32 13.83 -28.45
N ARG A 432 -45.49 13.10 -29.23
CA ARG A 432 -45.73 11.69 -29.54
C ARG A 432 -45.85 10.83 -28.29
N GLY A 433 -44.97 11.05 -27.31
CA GLY A 433 -45.06 10.39 -26.02
C GLY A 433 -46.35 10.70 -25.26
N LEU A 434 -46.91 11.91 -25.40
CA LEU A 434 -48.19 12.29 -24.80
C LEU A 434 -49.37 11.59 -25.50
N THR A 435 -49.38 11.53 -26.84
CA THR A 435 -50.42 10.85 -27.63
C THR A 435 -50.48 9.35 -27.32
N GLU A 436 -49.33 8.66 -27.32
CA GLU A 436 -49.26 7.23 -27.02
C GLU A 436 -49.73 6.90 -25.59
N ALA A 437 -49.40 7.74 -24.61
CA ALA A 437 -49.83 7.55 -23.23
C ALA A 437 -51.33 7.84 -23.04
N THR A 438 -51.87 8.82 -23.77
CA THR A 438 -53.31 9.11 -23.78
C THR A 438 -54.09 7.91 -24.31
N ALA A 439 -53.67 7.33 -25.45
CA ALA A 439 -54.29 6.14 -26.02
C ALA A 439 -54.20 4.92 -25.09
N ALA A 440 -53.05 4.71 -24.44
CA ALA A 440 -52.87 3.63 -23.47
C ALA A 440 -53.79 3.79 -22.25
N TRP A 441 -53.95 5.03 -21.75
CA TRP A 441 -54.84 5.34 -20.63
C TRP A 441 -56.32 5.13 -20.96
N GLU A 442 -56.75 5.49 -22.17
CA GLU A 442 -58.12 5.23 -22.61
C GLU A 442 -58.39 3.74 -22.82
N ALA A 443 -57.43 2.99 -23.36
CA ALA A 443 -57.55 1.54 -23.55
C ALA A 443 -57.78 0.78 -22.23
N VAL A 444 -57.23 1.28 -21.12
CA VAL A 444 -57.43 0.70 -19.77
C VAL A 444 -58.59 1.34 -18.99
N ARG A 445 -59.56 1.95 -19.68
CA ARG A 445 -60.72 2.65 -19.08
C ARG A 445 -60.33 3.72 -18.05
N ARG A 446 -59.29 4.50 -18.36
CA ARG A 446 -58.83 5.64 -17.55
C ARG A 446 -58.31 5.26 -16.15
N ASP A 447 -57.62 4.14 -16.03
CA ASP A 447 -56.97 3.71 -14.79
C ASP A 447 -55.96 4.78 -14.27
N PRO A 448 -56.07 5.23 -13.00
CA PRO A 448 -55.11 6.15 -12.38
C PRO A 448 -53.65 5.69 -12.38
N GLY A 449 -53.38 4.39 -12.54
CA GLY A 449 -52.05 3.79 -12.64
C GLY A 449 -51.34 4.08 -13.97
N ALA A 450 -52.08 4.42 -15.02
CA ALA A 450 -51.54 4.73 -16.35
C ALA A 450 -51.26 6.24 -16.56
N LEU A 451 -51.55 7.07 -15.56
CA LEU A 451 -51.30 8.52 -15.60
C LEU A 451 -49.80 8.87 -15.46
N TYR A 452 -49.38 9.97 -16.08
CA TYR A 452 -48.01 10.47 -15.97
C TYR A 452 -47.71 11.02 -14.56
N ARG A 453 -46.49 10.75 -14.08
CA ARG A 453 -46.00 11.16 -12.75
C ARG A 453 -44.56 11.67 -12.81
N GLY A 454 -44.17 12.50 -11.84
CA GLY A 454 -42.80 13.01 -11.69
C GLY A 454 -42.24 13.70 -12.94
N VAL A 455 -41.01 13.34 -13.33
CA VAL A 455 -40.25 14.03 -14.41
C VAL A 455 -40.97 13.98 -15.76
N ARG A 456 -41.66 12.88 -16.08
CA ARG A 456 -42.43 12.76 -17.35
C ARG A 456 -43.59 13.76 -17.40
N LEU A 457 -44.29 13.95 -16.28
CA LEU A 457 -45.38 14.93 -16.16
C LEU A 457 -44.85 16.38 -16.18
N ALA A 458 -43.69 16.64 -15.57
CA ALA A 458 -43.08 17.97 -15.58
C ALA A 458 -42.64 18.40 -16.99
N VAL A 459 -41.94 17.51 -17.71
CA VAL A 459 -41.47 17.77 -19.08
C VAL A 459 -42.63 17.94 -20.06
N THR A 460 -43.65 17.07 -19.98
CA THR A 460 -44.86 17.18 -20.83
C THR A 460 -45.74 18.37 -20.45
N GLY A 461 -45.81 18.73 -19.16
CA GLY A 461 -46.52 19.92 -18.69
C GLY A 461 -45.91 21.23 -19.19
N ASP A 462 -44.58 21.36 -19.19
CA ASP A 462 -43.91 22.55 -19.71
C ASP A 462 -43.90 22.63 -21.24
N TRP A 463 -43.98 21.49 -21.93
CA TRP A 463 -44.27 21.44 -23.36
C TRP A 463 -45.71 21.90 -23.66
N ALA A 464 -46.70 21.38 -22.94
CA ALA A 464 -48.12 21.69 -23.14
C ALA A 464 -48.46 23.18 -22.94
N LYS A 465 -47.79 23.86 -21.99
CA LYS A 465 -47.95 25.31 -21.79
C LYS A 465 -47.50 26.14 -23.00
N ARG A 466 -46.53 25.66 -23.77
CA ARG A 466 -45.98 26.35 -24.95
C ARG A 466 -46.75 26.03 -26.23
N HIS A 467 -47.50 24.92 -26.27
CA HIS A 467 -48.12 24.34 -27.48
C HIS A 467 -49.59 23.94 -27.27
N ASP A 468 -50.37 24.69 -26.48
CA ASP A 468 -51.77 24.33 -26.13
C ASP A 468 -52.72 24.24 -27.34
N ALA A 469 -52.41 24.96 -28.43
CA ALA A 469 -53.17 24.93 -29.68
C ALA A 469 -52.88 23.69 -30.55
N ASP A 470 -51.83 22.92 -30.25
CA ASP A 470 -51.42 21.74 -31.02
C ASP A 470 -51.90 20.41 -30.41
N MET A 471 -52.50 20.47 -29.21
CA MET A 471 -53.02 19.30 -28.48
C MET A 471 -54.46 18.96 -28.87
N THR A 472 -54.74 17.66 -29.01
CA THR A 472 -56.11 17.18 -29.21
C THR A 472 -56.90 17.17 -27.89
N VAL A 473 -58.23 17.11 -27.99
CA VAL A 473 -59.12 17.08 -26.82
C VAL A 473 -58.82 15.92 -25.84
N PRO A 474 -58.52 14.68 -26.30
CA PRO A 474 -58.12 13.57 -25.40
C PRO A 474 -56.80 13.81 -24.67
N GLU A 475 -55.79 14.38 -25.34
CA GLU A 475 -54.46 14.66 -24.76
C GLU A 475 -54.56 15.66 -23.59
N ARG A 476 -55.41 16.69 -23.75
CA ARG A 476 -55.67 17.70 -22.71
C ARG A 476 -56.32 17.08 -21.46
N SER A 477 -57.20 16.10 -21.64
CA SER A 477 -57.89 15.38 -20.54
C SER A 477 -56.96 14.46 -19.74
N PHE A 478 -56.05 13.75 -20.44
CA PHE A 478 -55.05 12.88 -19.82
C PHE A 478 -54.04 13.67 -18.95
N LEU A 479 -53.57 14.81 -19.45
CA LEU A 479 -52.60 15.65 -18.73
C LEU A 479 -53.22 16.24 -17.46
N HIS A 480 -54.46 16.73 -17.53
CA HIS A 480 -55.19 17.26 -16.37
C HIS A 480 -55.45 16.20 -15.28
N SER A 481 -55.75 14.97 -15.70
CA SER A 481 -55.91 13.83 -14.77
C SER A 481 -54.58 13.44 -14.12
N SER A 482 -53.48 13.51 -14.86
CA SER A 482 -52.12 13.21 -14.37
C SER A 482 -51.61 14.23 -13.35
N THR A 483 -51.86 15.53 -13.55
CA THR A 483 -51.51 16.59 -12.58
C THR A 483 -52.24 16.43 -11.25
N ARG A 484 -53.53 16.09 -11.28
CA ARG A 484 -54.34 15.92 -10.08
C ARG A 484 -53.94 14.68 -9.25
N ALA A 485 -53.46 13.62 -9.90
CA ALA A 485 -52.98 12.42 -9.23
C ALA A 485 -51.61 12.63 -8.54
N GLU A 486 -50.70 13.42 -9.12
CA GLU A 486 -49.39 13.76 -8.53
C GLU A 486 -49.53 14.63 -7.27
N GLU A 487 -50.48 15.56 -7.23
CA GLU A 487 -50.76 16.39 -6.05
C GLU A 487 -51.22 15.57 -4.83
N LEU A 488 -52.05 14.53 -5.05
CA LEU A 488 -52.48 13.58 -4.02
C LEU A 488 -51.33 12.66 -3.55
N ASP A 489 -50.48 12.20 -4.46
CA ASP A 489 -49.32 11.34 -4.16
C ASP A 489 -48.21 12.10 -3.39
N GLN A 490 -48.01 13.40 -3.67
CA GLN A 490 -47.02 14.24 -2.97
C GLN A 490 -47.37 14.46 -1.49
N ALA A 491 -48.65 14.59 -1.15
CA ALA A 491 -49.11 14.70 0.24
C ALA A 491 -48.81 13.43 1.07
N LEU A 492 -48.90 12.23 0.46
CA LEU A 492 -48.52 10.95 1.08
C LEU A 492 -47.00 10.75 1.13
N ARG A 493 -46.27 11.18 0.08
CA ARG A 493 -44.80 11.09 0.00
C ARG A 493 -44.10 12.00 1.02
N GLN A 494 -44.67 13.13 1.43
CA GLN A 494 -44.06 13.98 2.48
C GLN A 494 -44.02 13.30 3.86
N ARG A 495 -45.03 12.49 4.22
CA ARG A 495 -45.01 11.67 5.45
C ARG A 495 -43.97 10.54 5.36
N ARG A 496 -43.88 9.86 4.21
CA ARG A 496 -42.92 8.77 3.97
C ARG A 496 -41.47 9.25 3.76
N ASN A 497 -41.25 10.41 3.16
CA ASN A 497 -39.93 11.02 2.97
C ASN A 497 -39.32 11.54 4.27
N ARG A 498 -40.13 11.89 5.28
CA ARG A 498 -39.57 12.13 6.62
C ARG A 498 -39.00 10.83 7.20
N GLN A 499 -39.73 9.72 7.11
CA GLN A 499 -39.24 8.41 7.57
C GLN A 499 -38.08 7.87 6.72
N LEU A 500 -38.13 8.01 5.39
CA LEU A 500 -37.06 7.59 4.48
C LEU A 500 -35.82 8.49 4.58
N ARG A 501 -35.94 9.80 4.83
CA ARG A 501 -34.77 10.66 5.11
C ARG A 501 -34.14 10.33 6.45
N TRP A 502 -34.93 9.99 7.47
CA TRP A 502 -34.38 9.44 8.72
C TRP A 502 -33.69 8.09 8.46
N LEU A 503 -34.26 7.20 7.64
CA LEU A 503 -33.65 5.91 7.32
C LEU A 503 -32.41 6.03 6.42
N THR A 504 -32.38 6.89 5.40
CA THR A 504 -31.21 7.05 4.52
C THR A 504 -30.10 7.84 5.18
N THR A 505 -30.42 8.87 5.98
CA THR A 505 -29.41 9.54 6.82
C THR A 505 -28.90 8.58 7.87
N ALA A 506 -29.77 7.77 8.50
CA ALA A 506 -29.33 6.71 9.41
C ALA A 506 -28.48 5.67 8.70
N LEU A 507 -28.79 5.26 7.46
CA LEU A 507 -28.03 4.25 6.70
C LEU A 507 -26.67 4.80 6.22
N SER A 508 -26.62 6.06 5.77
CA SER A 508 -25.37 6.73 5.37
C SER A 508 -24.48 7.01 6.59
N VAL A 509 -25.06 7.43 7.72
CA VAL A 509 -24.35 7.52 9.00
C VAL A 509 -23.90 6.12 9.45
N LEU A 510 -24.73 5.09 9.32
CA LEU A 510 -24.35 3.70 9.64
C LEU A 510 -23.22 3.20 8.75
N LEU A 511 -23.19 3.57 7.47
CA LEU A 511 -22.11 3.18 6.56
C LEU A 511 -20.81 3.91 6.90
N VAL A 512 -20.87 5.22 7.16
CA VAL A 512 -19.69 5.99 7.60
C VAL A 512 -19.20 5.49 8.96
N VAL A 513 -20.11 5.19 9.89
CA VAL A 513 -19.79 4.56 11.18
C VAL A 513 -19.23 3.17 10.97
N ALA A 514 -19.77 2.34 10.06
CA ALA A 514 -19.25 1.00 9.80
C ALA A 514 -17.85 1.04 9.17
N VAL A 515 -17.59 1.97 8.24
CA VAL A 515 -16.25 2.20 7.66
C VAL A 515 -15.30 2.74 8.73
N ALA A 516 -15.73 3.72 9.53
CA ALA A 516 -14.93 4.24 10.64
C ALA A 516 -14.64 3.16 11.68
N VAL A 517 -15.63 2.35 12.05
CA VAL A 517 -15.48 1.19 12.95
C VAL A 517 -14.56 0.15 12.33
N THR A 518 -14.62 -0.09 11.02
CA THR A 518 -13.71 -1.03 10.34
C THR A 518 -12.28 -0.49 10.34
N VAL A 519 -12.06 0.78 10.04
CA VAL A 519 -10.73 1.43 10.09
C VAL A 519 -10.20 1.44 11.51
N VAL A 520 -11.04 1.77 12.50
CA VAL A 520 -10.70 1.71 13.93
C VAL A 520 -10.42 0.27 14.35
N ALA A 521 -11.18 -0.72 13.89
CA ALA A 521 -10.93 -2.13 14.21
C ALA A 521 -9.65 -2.67 13.59
N VAL A 522 -9.29 -2.23 12.37
CA VAL A 522 -8.02 -2.57 11.73
C VAL A 522 -6.86 -1.89 12.45
N ARG A 523 -6.99 -0.61 12.82
CA ARG A 523 -6.00 0.10 13.65
C ARG A 523 -5.86 -0.55 15.02
N GLN A 524 -6.95 -0.79 15.74
CA GLN A 524 -6.95 -1.51 17.02
C GLN A 524 -6.34 -2.90 16.89
N ARG A 525 -6.54 -3.61 15.78
CA ARG A 525 -5.89 -4.91 15.55
C ARG A 525 -4.38 -4.73 15.32
N GLN A 526 -3.95 -3.72 14.57
CA GLN A 526 -2.53 -3.42 14.36
C GLN A 526 -1.86 -2.98 15.67
N ASP A 527 -2.52 -2.10 16.42
CA ASP A 527 -2.10 -1.62 17.74
C ASP A 527 -2.00 -2.81 18.70
N ALA A 528 -3.03 -3.66 18.78
CA ALA A 528 -3.01 -4.87 19.63
C ALA A 528 -1.94 -5.88 19.24
N VAL A 529 -1.65 -6.06 17.94
CA VAL A 529 -0.54 -6.91 17.49
C VAL A 529 0.80 -6.30 17.90
N SER A 530 0.98 -4.99 17.74
CA SER A 530 2.21 -4.30 18.15
C SER A 530 2.42 -4.34 19.67
N GLU A 531 1.36 -4.12 20.45
CA GLU A 531 1.36 -4.25 21.91
C GLU A 531 1.67 -5.69 22.34
N GLY A 532 1.10 -6.69 21.64
CA GLY A 532 1.40 -8.11 21.88
C GLY A 532 2.86 -8.48 21.62
N LEU A 533 3.47 -7.93 20.56
CA LEU A 533 4.89 -8.12 20.26
C LEU A 533 5.79 -7.42 21.30
N VAL A 534 5.45 -6.19 21.69
CA VAL A 534 6.16 -5.44 22.75
C VAL A 534 6.08 -6.18 24.08
N SER A 535 4.92 -6.70 24.46
CA SER A 535 4.72 -7.47 25.70
C SER A 535 5.55 -8.77 25.68
N THR A 536 5.53 -9.50 24.57
CA THR A 536 6.31 -10.74 24.42
C THR A 536 7.82 -10.45 24.51
N SER A 537 8.28 -9.40 23.83
CA SER A 537 9.69 -8.96 23.90
C SER A 537 10.11 -8.63 25.34
N ARG A 538 9.31 -7.85 26.08
CA ARG A 538 9.57 -7.53 27.49
C ARG A 538 9.59 -8.76 28.38
N GLN A 539 8.69 -9.71 28.16
CA GLN A 539 8.65 -10.96 28.92
C GLN A 539 9.92 -11.79 28.70
N LEU A 540 10.36 -11.94 27.45
CA LEU A 540 11.60 -12.65 27.11
C LEU A 540 12.84 -11.94 27.64
N ALA A 541 12.87 -10.61 27.64
CA ALA A 541 13.94 -9.83 28.24
C ALA A 541 14.02 -10.05 29.76
N ALA A 542 12.87 -10.00 30.46
CA ALA A 542 12.82 -10.30 31.89
C ALA A 542 13.23 -11.75 32.19
N GLU A 543 12.86 -12.71 31.33
CA GLU A 543 13.35 -14.09 31.44
C GLU A 543 14.87 -14.16 31.29
N ALA A 544 15.45 -13.48 30.30
CA ALA A 544 16.89 -13.40 30.09
C ALA A 544 17.62 -12.86 31.33
N GLU A 545 17.13 -11.76 31.92
CA GLU A 545 17.69 -11.16 33.13
C GLU A 545 17.73 -12.16 34.29
N THR A 546 16.64 -12.89 34.51
CA THR A 546 16.58 -13.90 35.59
C THR A 546 17.49 -15.10 35.36
N LEU A 547 17.83 -15.38 34.10
CA LEU A 547 18.69 -16.47 33.67
C LEU A 547 20.16 -16.06 33.61
N ALA A 548 20.48 -14.77 33.47
CA ALA A 548 21.83 -14.26 33.23
C ALA A 548 22.88 -14.83 34.22
N GLY A 549 22.51 -14.99 35.49
CA GLY A 549 23.38 -15.60 36.51
C GLY A 549 23.14 -17.09 36.82
N LYS A 550 22.25 -17.77 36.09
CA LYS A 550 21.90 -19.20 36.32
C LYS A 550 22.31 -20.06 35.14
N ASP A 551 21.95 -19.63 33.94
CA ASP A 551 22.21 -20.31 32.67
C ASP A 551 22.44 -19.23 31.60
N VAL A 552 23.70 -18.86 31.42
CA VAL A 552 24.10 -17.78 30.51
C VAL A 552 23.69 -18.10 29.07
N ALA A 553 23.78 -19.36 28.63
CA ALA A 553 23.41 -19.75 27.27
C ALA A 553 21.92 -19.53 27.00
N ARG A 554 21.05 -19.92 27.95
CA ARG A 554 19.61 -19.64 27.83
C ARG A 554 19.30 -18.15 27.95
N ALA A 555 19.99 -17.42 28.83
CA ALA A 555 19.84 -15.97 28.92
C ALA A 555 20.17 -15.27 27.60
N MET A 556 21.29 -15.65 26.96
CA MET A 556 21.67 -15.14 25.65
C MET A 556 20.58 -15.42 24.61
N ARG A 557 20.06 -16.64 24.54
CA ARG A 557 18.98 -16.98 23.60
C ARG A 557 17.71 -16.17 23.82
N ALA A 558 17.25 -16.10 25.08
CA ALA A 558 16.08 -15.32 25.44
C ALA A 558 16.27 -13.83 25.10
N SER A 559 17.46 -13.25 25.35
CA SER A 559 17.76 -11.86 24.99
C SER A 559 17.76 -11.62 23.48
N LEU A 560 18.29 -12.56 22.68
CA LEU A 560 18.30 -12.49 21.22
C LEU A 560 16.87 -12.61 20.67
N GLU A 561 16.08 -13.57 21.14
CA GLU A 561 14.66 -13.71 20.75
C GLU A 561 13.82 -12.50 21.16
N ALA A 562 14.05 -11.94 22.36
CA ALA A 562 13.39 -10.73 22.82
C ALA A 562 13.63 -9.57 21.85
N TYR A 563 14.90 -9.36 21.47
CA TYR A 563 15.30 -8.25 20.59
C TYR A 563 14.78 -8.45 19.16
N GLN A 564 14.81 -9.67 18.64
CA GLN A 564 14.27 -10.00 17.33
C GLN A 564 12.74 -9.85 17.25
N SER A 565 12.03 -10.21 18.31
CA SER A 565 10.57 -10.11 18.36
C SER A 565 10.12 -8.66 18.25
N TYR A 566 10.72 -7.79 19.06
CA TYR A 566 10.56 -6.34 18.98
C TYR A 566 11.73 -5.66 19.72
N PRO A 567 12.42 -4.65 19.15
CA PRO A 567 13.59 -4.03 19.79
C PRO A 567 13.19 -3.03 20.89
N THR A 568 12.62 -3.54 21.97
CA THR A 568 12.26 -2.77 23.18
C THR A 568 13.52 -2.27 23.92
N VAL A 569 13.35 -1.32 24.85
CA VAL A 569 14.44 -0.83 25.69
C VAL A 569 14.98 -1.98 26.54
N GLU A 570 14.10 -2.79 27.11
CA GLU A 570 14.40 -3.94 27.94
C GLU A 570 15.17 -5.01 27.15
N ALA A 571 14.71 -5.38 25.95
CA ALA A 571 15.42 -6.35 25.12
C ALA A 571 16.81 -5.86 24.68
N ARG A 572 16.96 -4.57 24.35
CA ARG A 572 18.26 -3.97 24.03
C ARG A 572 19.20 -3.98 25.24
N SER A 573 18.66 -3.66 26.41
CA SER A 573 19.38 -3.61 27.68
C SER A 573 20.03 -4.95 28.00
N GLU A 574 19.28 -6.05 27.86
CA GLU A 574 19.79 -7.39 28.12
C GLU A 574 20.87 -7.82 27.13
N VAL A 575 20.69 -7.55 25.83
CA VAL A 575 21.70 -7.86 24.81
C VAL A 575 23.03 -7.14 25.10
N LEU A 576 22.98 -5.84 25.43
CA LEU A 576 24.18 -5.06 25.72
C LEU A 576 24.84 -5.48 27.03
N SER A 577 24.05 -5.77 28.06
CA SER A 577 24.56 -6.20 29.38
C SER A 577 25.24 -7.56 29.29
N LEU A 578 24.59 -8.55 28.65
CA LEU A 578 25.16 -9.90 28.46
C LEU A 578 26.38 -9.90 27.54
N ALA A 579 26.43 -9.05 26.51
CA ALA A 579 27.62 -8.96 25.65
C ALA A 579 28.81 -8.35 26.42
N SER A 580 28.57 -7.30 27.21
CA SER A 580 29.61 -6.57 27.93
C SER A 580 30.16 -7.32 29.15
N ARG A 581 29.30 -8.07 29.84
CA ARG A 581 29.63 -8.69 31.11
C ARG A 581 29.07 -10.11 31.18
N ARG A 582 29.87 -11.06 30.74
CA ARG A 582 29.55 -12.49 30.83
C ARG A 582 30.08 -13.05 32.14
N ASP A 583 29.24 -13.82 32.84
CA ASP A 583 29.65 -14.51 34.05
C ASP A 583 30.78 -15.51 33.79
N TYR A 584 30.87 -16.09 32.58
CA TYR A 584 31.99 -16.90 32.09
C TYR A 584 31.99 -16.96 30.55
N GLN A 585 33.13 -17.31 29.94
CA GLN A 585 33.28 -17.33 28.48
C GLN A 585 32.66 -18.57 27.84
N ALA A 586 32.95 -19.76 28.37
CA ALA A 586 32.50 -21.04 27.81
C ALA A 586 32.19 -22.06 28.92
N LEU A 587 31.24 -22.96 28.64
CA LEU A 587 31.00 -24.15 29.46
C LEU A 587 31.56 -25.35 28.70
N LEU A 588 32.60 -25.98 29.24
CA LEU A 588 33.13 -27.25 28.74
C LEU A 588 32.30 -28.39 29.36
N PRO A 589 31.39 -29.04 28.59
CA PRO A 589 30.43 -29.97 29.16
C PRO A 589 31.13 -31.18 29.74
N SER A 590 30.75 -31.57 30.96
CA SER A 590 31.16 -32.84 31.53
C SER A 590 29.92 -33.70 31.79
N PRO A 591 29.94 -35.00 31.45
CA PRO A 591 28.83 -35.91 31.76
C PRO A 591 28.74 -36.25 33.26
N THR A 592 29.59 -35.68 34.11
CA THR A 592 29.70 -36.02 35.53
C THR A 592 29.12 -34.91 36.40
N ASP A 593 28.25 -35.27 37.35
CA ASP A 593 27.69 -34.34 38.35
C ASP A 593 28.59 -34.21 39.61
N VAL A 594 29.80 -34.76 39.54
CA VAL A 594 30.77 -34.72 40.62
C VAL A 594 31.69 -33.53 40.41
N ARG A 595 31.85 -32.69 41.44
CA ARG A 595 32.82 -31.59 41.43
C ARG A 595 34.23 -32.16 41.39
N THR A 596 34.86 -32.10 40.22
CA THR A 596 36.21 -32.62 39.98
C THR A 596 37.20 -31.48 39.72
N LYS A 597 38.50 -31.77 39.81
CA LYS A 597 39.56 -30.79 39.55
C LYS A 597 40.18 -31.03 38.16
N PRO A 598 40.09 -30.06 37.22
CA PRO A 598 40.80 -30.14 35.95
C PRO A 598 42.25 -29.64 36.12
N ALA A 599 43.08 -29.81 35.09
CA ALA A 599 44.46 -29.35 35.07
C ALA A 599 44.85 -28.83 33.68
N PHE A 600 45.47 -27.66 33.61
CA PHE A 600 46.03 -27.12 32.38
C PHE A 600 47.37 -27.79 32.03
N THR A 601 47.68 -27.88 30.74
CA THR A 601 49.04 -28.14 30.27
C THR A 601 49.93 -26.92 30.51
N PRO A 602 51.26 -27.09 30.65
CA PRO A 602 52.19 -25.98 30.93
C PRO A 602 52.20 -24.86 29.88
N ASP A 603 51.82 -25.17 28.64
CA ASP A 603 51.66 -24.19 27.56
C ASP A 603 50.30 -23.45 27.59
N GLY A 604 49.37 -23.86 28.45
CA GLY A 604 48.02 -23.30 28.56
C GLY A 604 47.08 -23.63 27.40
N HIS A 605 47.50 -24.43 26.42
CA HIS A 605 46.71 -24.74 25.23
C HIS A 605 45.66 -25.82 25.47
N LEU A 606 45.93 -26.76 26.38
CA LEU A 606 45.00 -27.84 26.71
C LEU A 606 44.56 -27.79 28.17
N LEU A 607 43.31 -28.16 28.40
CA LEU A 607 42.75 -28.46 29.71
C LEU A 607 42.41 -29.95 29.76
N ALA A 608 43.11 -30.69 30.63
CA ALA A 608 42.81 -32.07 30.93
C ALA A 608 41.77 -32.13 32.06
N ALA A 609 40.66 -32.79 31.81
CA ALA A 609 39.51 -32.79 32.70
C ALA A 609 38.90 -34.19 32.83
N PRO A 610 38.39 -34.58 34.01
CA PRO A 610 37.66 -35.83 34.17
C PRO A 610 36.44 -35.91 33.24
N GLY A 611 36.35 -37.01 32.48
CA GLY A 611 35.24 -37.29 31.59
C GLY A 611 34.28 -38.34 32.17
N ALA A 612 33.53 -39.00 31.28
CA ALA A 612 32.76 -40.20 31.63
C ALA A 612 33.66 -41.31 32.22
N PRO A 613 33.10 -42.30 32.94
CA PRO A 613 33.89 -43.42 33.45
C PRO A 613 34.80 -44.04 32.37
N GLY A 614 36.06 -44.29 32.72
CA GLY A 614 37.08 -44.80 31.80
C GLY A 614 37.70 -43.75 30.87
N ARG A 615 37.50 -42.45 31.14
CA ARG A 615 37.88 -41.36 30.24
C ARG A 615 38.40 -40.11 30.94
N VAL A 616 39.45 -39.52 30.38
CA VAL A 616 39.90 -38.14 30.63
C VAL A 616 39.75 -37.35 29.33
N ASP A 617 39.05 -36.22 29.39
CA ASP A 617 38.79 -35.36 28.25
C ASP A 617 39.89 -34.30 28.12
N LEU A 618 40.40 -34.09 26.90
CA LEU A 618 41.39 -33.07 26.58
C LEU A 618 40.72 -31.98 25.75
N TRP A 619 40.64 -30.79 26.32
CA TRP A 619 39.97 -29.63 25.73
C TRP A 619 41.00 -28.62 25.22
N ASP A 620 40.80 -28.10 24.01
CA ASP A 620 41.48 -26.89 23.54
C ASP A 620 40.89 -25.68 24.27
N VAL A 621 41.76 -24.92 24.93
CA VAL A 621 41.34 -23.77 25.74
C VAL A 621 40.95 -22.59 24.86
N ALA A 622 41.59 -22.41 23.71
CA ALA A 622 41.32 -21.27 22.83
C ALA A 622 40.11 -21.51 21.92
N GLU A 623 39.93 -22.76 21.45
CA GLU A 623 38.81 -23.14 20.59
C GLU A 623 37.57 -23.61 21.38
N HIS A 624 37.70 -23.86 22.68
CA HIS A 624 36.66 -24.43 23.53
C HIS A 624 36.14 -25.80 23.05
N THR A 625 36.93 -26.52 22.25
CA THR A 625 36.54 -27.81 21.68
C THR A 625 37.33 -28.96 22.28
N ARG A 626 36.75 -30.16 22.24
CA ARG A 626 37.44 -31.37 22.67
C ARG A 626 38.42 -31.84 21.59
N ARG A 627 39.72 -31.74 21.86
CA ARG A 627 40.81 -32.21 20.97
C ARG A 627 41.07 -33.70 21.07
N GLY A 628 40.68 -34.32 22.17
CA GLY A 628 41.00 -35.72 22.39
C GLY A 628 40.49 -36.29 23.70
N GLU A 629 40.87 -37.55 23.90
CA GLU A 629 40.53 -38.32 25.09
C GLU A 629 41.68 -39.28 25.43
N LEU A 630 41.88 -39.50 26.72
CA LEU A 630 42.67 -40.61 27.25
C LEU A 630 41.67 -41.65 27.76
N THR A 631 41.68 -42.84 27.16
CA THR A 631 40.70 -43.89 27.42
C THR A 631 41.34 -45.16 27.99
N GLY A 632 40.53 -45.95 28.70
CA GLY A 632 40.94 -47.24 29.21
C GLY A 632 39.85 -47.87 30.10
N SER A 633 40.16 -49.04 30.65
CA SER A 633 39.24 -49.78 31.52
C SER A 633 39.43 -49.36 32.99
N PHE A 634 38.88 -48.22 33.40
CA PHE A 634 38.92 -47.73 34.79
C PHE A 634 37.62 -47.01 35.14
N GLY A 635 37.38 -46.78 36.44
CA GLY A 635 36.17 -46.15 36.95
C GLY A 635 36.07 -44.65 36.68
N GLN A 636 35.25 -43.96 37.47
CA GLN A 636 35.10 -42.51 37.41
C GLN A 636 36.39 -41.82 37.86
N VAL A 637 36.89 -40.87 37.06
CA VAL A 637 38.03 -40.01 37.43
C VAL A 637 37.54 -38.87 38.31
N LEU A 638 38.26 -38.57 39.40
CA LEU A 638 37.94 -37.50 40.34
C LEU A 638 38.92 -36.33 40.27
N VAL A 639 40.19 -36.59 39.94
CA VAL A 639 41.26 -35.59 39.87
C VAL A 639 42.23 -35.93 38.74
N VAL A 640 42.74 -34.89 38.07
CA VAL A 640 43.75 -34.99 37.03
C VAL A 640 44.93 -34.07 37.39
N ALA A 641 46.14 -34.49 37.03
CA ALA A 641 47.34 -33.68 37.11
C ALA A 641 48.13 -33.80 35.79
N VAL A 642 48.83 -32.74 35.42
CA VAL A 642 49.76 -32.72 34.27
C VAL A 642 51.17 -32.47 34.80
N SER A 643 52.17 -33.12 34.21
CA SER A 643 53.57 -32.89 34.57
C SER A 643 54.06 -31.50 34.13
N VAL A 644 55.07 -30.95 34.81
CA VAL A 644 55.60 -29.60 34.55
C VAL A 644 56.18 -29.44 33.13
N ASP A 645 56.66 -30.52 32.54
CA ASP A 645 57.16 -30.58 31.16
C ASP A 645 56.04 -30.82 30.12
N GLY A 646 54.81 -31.07 30.56
CA GLY A 646 53.64 -31.31 29.70
C GLY A 646 53.64 -32.67 29.02
N THR A 647 54.56 -33.58 29.36
CA THR A 647 54.70 -34.86 28.67
C THR A 647 53.77 -35.94 29.22
N LEU A 648 53.37 -35.86 30.49
CA LEU A 648 52.57 -36.84 31.19
C LEU A 648 51.27 -36.25 31.77
N VAL A 649 50.23 -37.09 31.81
CA VAL A 649 48.97 -36.83 32.51
C VAL A 649 48.72 -37.96 33.49
N ALA A 650 48.42 -37.64 34.74
CA ALA A 650 47.98 -38.59 35.76
C ALA A 650 46.50 -38.39 36.09
N ALA A 651 45.76 -39.48 36.26
CA ALA A 651 44.37 -39.46 36.69
C ALA A 651 44.15 -40.39 37.89
N GLY A 652 43.35 -39.92 38.84
CA GLY A 652 42.99 -40.63 40.06
C GLY A 652 41.51 -40.97 40.05
N THR A 653 41.18 -42.23 40.35
CA THR A 653 39.80 -42.73 40.25
C THR A 653 39.10 -42.81 41.60
N GLU A 654 37.77 -42.93 41.54
CA GLU A 654 36.93 -43.23 42.70
C GLU A 654 37.28 -44.57 43.36
N ASP A 655 37.78 -45.53 42.59
CA ASP A 655 38.19 -46.86 43.08
C ASP A 655 39.63 -46.88 43.67
N GLY A 656 40.30 -45.73 43.74
CA GLY A 656 41.66 -45.62 44.29
C GLY A 656 42.79 -46.00 43.32
N GLU A 657 42.49 -46.13 42.03
CA GLU A 657 43.50 -46.36 41.00
C GLU A 657 44.15 -45.05 40.53
N VAL A 658 45.43 -45.14 40.20
CA VAL A 658 46.20 -44.07 39.56
C VAL A 658 46.68 -44.57 38.21
N LEU A 659 46.40 -43.79 37.18
CA LEU A 659 46.77 -44.06 35.81
C LEU A 659 47.61 -42.92 35.27
N ILE A 660 48.65 -43.23 34.50
CA ILE A 660 49.59 -42.26 33.96
C ILE A 660 49.72 -42.49 32.46
N TRP A 661 49.51 -41.46 31.65
CA TRP A 661 49.63 -41.48 30.20
C TRP A 661 50.73 -40.55 29.73
N ARG A 662 51.29 -40.89 28.57
CA ARG A 662 52.07 -39.95 27.77
C ARG A 662 51.12 -39.15 26.88
N LEU A 663 51.18 -37.83 26.95
CA LEU A 663 50.25 -36.95 26.26
C LEU A 663 50.44 -36.95 24.73
N ALA A 664 51.69 -37.04 24.27
CA ALA A 664 52.06 -36.93 22.85
C ALA A 664 51.41 -38.01 21.96
N ASP A 665 51.38 -39.26 22.44
CA ASP A 665 50.80 -40.41 21.72
C ASP A 665 49.55 -40.99 22.41
N ARG A 666 49.13 -40.38 23.53
CA ARG A 666 47.99 -40.79 24.37
C ARG A 666 48.11 -42.24 24.87
N SER A 667 49.32 -42.77 24.96
CA SER A 667 49.57 -44.13 25.44
C SER A 667 49.60 -44.21 26.96
N LEU A 668 49.04 -45.29 27.52
CA LEU A 668 49.13 -45.58 28.95
C LEU A 668 50.56 -46.02 29.28
N VAL A 669 51.24 -45.26 30.15
CA VAL A 669 52.60 -45.54 30.64
C VAL A 669 52.55 -46.47 31.84
N ALA A 670 51.73 -46.14 32.83
CA ALA A 670 51.66 -46.87 34.08
C ALA A 670 50.23 -46.91 34.65
N ARG A 671 49.94 -47.96 35.43
CA ARG A 671 48.71 -48.12 36.19
C ARG A 671 49.01 -48.84 37.50
N GLY A 672 48.50 -48.30 38.61
CA GLY A 672 48.63 -48.93 39.92
C GLY A 672 47.44 -48.61 40.82
N ALA A 673 47.06 -49.56 41.66
CA ALA A 673 46.10 -49.32 42.74
C ALA A 673 46.86 -48.65 43.90
N ALA A 674 46.63 -47.36 44.11
CA ALA A 674 47.25 -46.62 45.21
C ALA A 674 46.57 -46.94 46.54
N SER A 675 45.25 -47.11 46.53
CA SER A 675 44.42 -47.44 47.68
C SER A 675 43.10 -48.10 47.27
N THR A 676 42.31 -48.55 48.24
CA THR A 676 40.90 -48.93 48.08
C THR A 676 39.93 -47.76 48.29
N SER A 677 40.46 -46.59 48.65
CA SER A 677 39.71 -45.36 48.87
C SER A 677 39.84 -44.41 47.67
N PRO A 678 38.84 -43.54 47.42
CA PRO A 678 38.89 -42.58 46.32
C PRO A 678 40.13 -41.68 46.36
N VAL A 679 40.79 -41.51 45.21
CA VAL A 679 41.90 -40.56 45.07
C VAL A 679 41.34 -39.13 45.12
N ARG A 680 41.78 -38.34 46.10
CA ARG A 680 41.31 -36.97 46.34
C ARG A 680 42.18 -35.90 45.70
N GLU A 681 43.49 -36.14 45.63
CA GLU A 681 44.44 -35.19 45.05
C GLU A 681 45.62 -35.91 44.41
N LEU A 682 46.11 -35.35 43.29
CA LEU A 682 47.30 -35.78 42.57
C LEU A 682 48.19 -34.58 42.23
N ARG A 683 49.50 -34.73 42.43
CA ARG A 683 50.50 -33.74 42.01
C ARG A 683 51.77 -34.43 41.54
N PHE A 684 52.26 -34.06 40.36
CA PHE A 684 53.60 -34.46 39.94
C PHE A 684 54.65 -33.70 40.75
N SER A 685 55.78 -34.37 41.01
CA SER A 685 57.00 -33.68 41.41
C SER A 685 57.47 -32.75 40.28
N PRO A 686 58.18 -31.65 40.59
CA PRO A 686 58.65 -30.72 39.55
C PRO A 686 59.56 -31.36 38.48
N ASP A 687 60.23 -32.47 38.81
CA ASP A 687 61.06 -33.24 37.88
C ASP A 687 60.28 -34.31 37.08
N GLY A 688 58.97 -34.47 37.33
CA GLY A 688 58.09 -35.41 36.64
C GLY A 688 58.32 -36.89 36.95
N ARG A 689 59.21 -37.24 37.88
CA ARG A 689 59.58 -38.64 38.18
C ARG A 689 58.64 -39.32 39.16
N VAL A 690 57.94 -38.54 39.98
CA VAL A 690 57.09 -39.04 41.05
C VAL A 690 55.73 -38.35 40.98
N VAL A 691 54.66 -39.08 41.29
CA VAL A 691 53.34 -38.51 41.54
C VAL A 691 52.98 -38.70 43.02
N ALA A 692 52.69 -37.59 43.71
CA ALA A 692 52.10 -37.61 45.03
C ALA A 692 50.60 -37.84 44.92
N VAL A 693 50.09 -38.76 45.72
CA VAL A 693 48.71 -39.23 45.73
C VAL A 693 48.19 -39.13 47.15
N ALA A 694 47.05 -38.47 47.32
CA ALA A 694 46.34 -38.44 48.59
C ALA A 694 44.96 -39.05 48.45
N ASP A 695 44.63 -39.93 49.39
CA ASP A 695 43.31 -40.50 49.58
C ASP A 695 42.89 -40.37 51.05
N ALA A 696 41.79 -41.02 51.42
CA ALA A 696 41.27 -40.97 52.79
C ALA A 696 42.17 -41.68 53.81
N ASP A 697 43.08 -42.57 53.38
CA ASP A 697 43.86 -43.44 54.24
C ASP A 697 45.30 -42.92 54.44
N ALA A 698 45.93 -42.45 53.36
CA ALA A 698 47.32 -42.02 53.38
C ALA A 698 47.69 -41.09 52.22
N THR A 699 48.83 -40.41 52.39
CA THR A 699 49.59 -39.82 51.29
C THR A 699 50.66 -40.80 50.84
N ARG A 700 50.76 -41.05 49.53
CA ARG A 700 51.74 -41.94 48.89
C ARG A 700 52.47 -41.22 47.77
N LEU A 701 53.71 -41.62 47.53
CA LEU A 701 54.50 -41.23 46.37
C LEU A 701 54.65 -42.42 45.45
N LEU A 702 54.22 -42.29 44.20
CA LEU A 702 54.32 -43.34 43.19
C LEU A 702 55.33 -42.95 42.11
N ASP A 703 56.13 -43.90 41.63
CA ASP A 703 57.01 -43.72 40.47
C ASP A 703 56.17 -43.57 39.20
N THR A 704 56.53 -42.63 38.32
CA THR A 704 55.72 -42.34 37.13
C THR A 704 55.85 -43.36 36.00
N LEU A 705 56.87 -44.23 36.04
CA LEU A 705 57.11 -45.26 35.03
C LEU A 705 56.32 -46.54 35.29
N ASP A 706 56.06 -46.89 36.55
CA ASP A 706 55.40 -48.16 36.90
C ASP A 706 54.26 -48.03 37.94
N ALA A 707 53.99 -46.81 38.43
CA ALA A 707 52.96 -46.50 39.44
C ALA A 707 53.13 -47.27 40.76
N ARG A 708 54.35 -47.71 41.10
CA ARG A 708 54.64 -48.34 42.41
C ARG A 708 54.97 -47.31 43.47
N ALA A 709 54.56 -47.60 44.71
CA ALA A 709 54.85 -46.76 45.85
C ALA A 709 56.35 -46.74 46.17
N VAL A 710 56.94 -45.54 46.11
CA VAL A 710 58.34 -45.26 46.48
C VAL A 710 58.43 -44.82 47.94
N ALA A 711 57.41 -44.11 48.44
CA ALA A 711 57.32 -43.69 49.84
C ALA A 711 55.85 -43.49 50.28
N THR A 712 55.60 -43.53 51.60
CA THR A 712 54.30 -43.23 52.21
C THR A 712 54.48 -42.17 53.29
N PRO A 713 54.55 -40.87 52.92
CA PRO A 713 54.87 -39.75 53.82
C PRO A 713 53.96 -39.62 55.05
N GLY A 714 52.70 -39.99 54.94
CA GLY A 714 51.71 -39.84 56.01
C GLY A 714 50.71 -40.98 56.02
N ALA A 715 50.56 -41.63 57.18
CA ALA A 715 49.54 -42.64 57.45
C ALA A 715 48.45 -42.04 58.35
N GLY A 716 47.21 -41.95 57.86
CA GLY A 716 46.07 -41.45 58.62
C GLY A 716 45.20 -40.43 57.88
N ALA A 717 43.91 -40.41 58.26
CA ALA A 717 42.87 -39.59 57.62
C ALA A 717 43.08 -38.08 57.77
N GLY A 718 43.45 -37.43 56.67
CA GLY A 718 43.42 -35.98 56.45
C GLY A 718 42.42 -35.57 55.35
N SER A 719 42.30 -34.27 55.06
CA SER A 719 41.46 -33.76 53.96
C SER A 719 41.93 -34.27 52.60
N GLY A 720 43.24 -34.52 52.46
CA GLY A 720 43.85 -35.05 51.25
C GLY A 720 44.35 -33.99 50.29
N SER A 721 44.65 -32.75 50.70
CA SER A 721 45.29 -31.75 49.82
C SER A 721 46.82 -31.85 49.86
N LEU A 722 47.45 -31.66 48.70
CA LEU A 722 48.89 -31.83 48.43
C LEU A 722 49.44 -30.66 47.61
N ALA A 723 50.67 -30.22 47.93
CA ALA A 723 51.41 -29.28 47.09
C ALA A 723 52.92 -29.51 47.19
N TYR A 724 53.62 -29.54 46.06
CA TYR A 724 55.08 -29.50 46.03
C TYR A 724 55.58 -28.07 46.06
N SER A 725 56.74 -27.85 46.69
CA SER A 725 57.53 -26.64 46.51
C SER A 725 58.04 -26.58 45.06
N PRO A 726 58.20 -25.39 44.47
CA PRO A 726 58.65 -25.24 43.07
C PRO A 726 60.00 -25.91 42.75
N ASP A 727 60.88 -26.01 43.74
CA ASP A 727 62.20 -26.68 43.65
C ASP A 727 62.15 -28.19 43.95
N GLY A 728 60.98 -28.72 44.33
CA GLY A 728 60.75 -30.14 44.63
C GLY A 728 61.47 -30.64 45.89
N THR A 729 62.00 -29.76 46.74
CA THR A 729 62.64 -30.17 48.00
C THR A 729 61.64 -30.48 49.10
N THR A 730 60.39 -30.03 48.96
CA THR A 730 59.38 -30.13 50.02
C THR A 730 58.02 -30.46 49.43
N LEU A 731 57.37 -31.47 50.01
CA LEU A 731 55.97 -31.78 49.81
C LEU A 731 55.19 -31.32 51.05
N ALA A 732 54.20 -30.47 50.84
CA ALA A 732 53.24 -30.09 51.86
C ALA A 732 51.97 -30.94 51.70
N PHE A 733 51.45 -31.47 52.80
CA PHE A 733 50.18 -32.19 52.81
C PHE A 733 49.38 -31.94 54.08
N THR A 734 48.06 -31.94 53.97
CA THR A 734 47.16 -31.69 55.10
C THR A 734 46.95 -32.96 55.94
N ASP A 735 47.09 -32.85 57.27
CA ASP A 735 46.74 -33.89 58.24
C ASP A 735 45.67 -33.40 59.24
N ARG A 736 45.41 -34.14 60.34
CA ARG A 736 44.43 -33.70 61.36
C ARG A 736 44.87 -32.50 62.19
N GLY A 737 46.18 -32.22 62.26
CA GLY A 737 46.77 -31.17 63.11
C GLY A 737 47.17 -29.90 62.36
N GLY A 738 47.19 -29.94 61.03
CA GLY A 738 47.53 -28.82 60.16
C GLY A 738 48.14 -29.28 58.83
N VAL A 739 49.28 -28.69 58.45
CA VAL A 739 50.05 -29.07 57.27
C VAL A 739 51.38 -29.69 57.70
N VAL A 740 51.72 -30.85 57.17
CA VAL A 740 53.03 -31.47 57.32
C VAL A 740 53.90 -31.09 56.12
N LEU A 741 55.15 -30.70 56.40
CA LEU A 741 56.18 -30.44 55.40
C LEU A 741 57.16 -31.62 55.40
N TRP A 742 57.37 -32.22 54.24
CA TRP A 742 58.10 -33.48 54.11
C TRP A 742 59.09 -33.43 52.96
N ASP A 743 60.31 -33.94 53.15
CA ASP A 743 61.34 -33.99 52.13
C ASP A 743 61.25 -35.31 51.33
N PRO A 744 60.95 -35.25 50.02
CA PRO A 744 60.78 -36.43 49.19
C PRO A 744 62.05 -37.19 48.85
N ARG A 745 63.22 -36.59 49.05
CA ARG A 745 64.51 -37.24 48.75
C ARG A 745 65.00 -38.04 49.94
N THR A 746 64.83 -37.50 51.15
CA THR A 746 65.26 -38.15 52.40
C THR A 746 64.16 -39.01 53.03
N ALA A 747 62.93 -38.87 52.55
CA ALA A 747 61.74 -39.51 53.07
C ALA A 747 61.41 -39.16 54.54
N THR A 748 61.67 -37.91 54.96
CA THR A 748 61.50 -37.46 56.35
C THR A 748 60.65 -36.20 56.47
N ALA A 749 59.86 -36.09 57.54
CA ALA A 749 59.18 -34.84 57.89
C ALA A 749 60.21 -33.78 58.29
N VAL A 750 60.17 -32.62 57.63
CA VAL A 750 61.08 -31.48 57.88
C VAL A 750 60.42 -30.39 58.72
N GLY A 751 59.09 -30.35 58.81
CA GLY A 751 58.35 -29.40 59.65
C GLY A 751 56.83 -29.60 59.62
N ALA A 752 56.12 -28.76 60.34
CA ALA A 752 54.65 -28.69 60.31
C ALA A 752 54.16 -27.25 60.53
N LEU A 753 53.00 -26.93 59.97
CA LEU A 753 52.25 -25.68 60.17
C LEU A 753 50.96 -26.02 60.91
N PRO A 754 50.85 -25.71 62.22
CA PRO A 754 49.71 -26.12 63.02
C PRO A 754 48.45 -25.32 62.69
N SER A 755 47.29 -26.00 62.63
CA SER A 755 45.97 -25.39 62.45
C SER A 755 45.00 -25.89 63.52
N PRO A 756 44.92 -25.22 64.69
CA PRO A 756 44.11 -25.67 65.82
C PRO A 756 42.59 -25.61 65.57
N GLU A 757 42.13 -24.93 64.52
CA GLU A 757 40.71 -24.66 64.23
C GLU A 757 40.03 -25.76 63.40
N GLY A 758 40.70 -26.88 63.15
CA GLY A 758 40.13 -28.06 62.49
C GLY A 758 40.69 -28.32 61.09
N LEU A 759 39.94 -29.11 60.32
CA LEU A 759 40.38 -29.66 59.03
C LEU A 759 40.60 -28.56 57.98
N LEU A 760 41.82 -28.50 57.46
CA LEU A 760 42.15 -27.74 56.26
C LEU A 760 41.59 -28.46 55.04
N SER A 761 41.13 -27.72 54.03
CA SER A 761 40.62 -28.23 52.76
C SER A 761 41.65 -28.12 51.62
N SER A 762 42.60 -27.18 51.73
CA SER A 762 43.53 -26.87 50.66
C SER A 762 44.85 -26.29 51.17
N VAL A 763 45.94 -26.68 50.52
CA VAL A 763 47.29 -26.13 50.70
C VAL A 763 47.91 -25.82 49.33
N ALA A 764 48.62 -24.69 49.21
CA ALA A 764 49.33 -24.31 47.99
C ALA A 764 50.64 -23.59 48.32
N PHE A 765 51.69 -23.80 47.51
CA PHE A 765 52.93 -23.02 47.56
C PHE A 765 52.85 -21.83 46.60
N SER A 766 53.48 -20.72 46.97
CA SER A 766 53.77 -19.63 46.04
C SER A 766 54.80 -20.08 44.99
N PRO A 767 54.79 -19.50 43.77
CA PRO A 767 55.75 -19.84 42.71
C PRO A 767 57.22 -19.62 43.08
N ASP A 768 57.51 -18.77 44.06
CA ASP A 768 58.86 -18.55 44.60
C ASP A 768 59.23 -19.51 45.76
N GLY A 769 58.29 -20.35 46.20
CA GLY A 769 58.47 -21.33 47.28
C GLY A 769 58.57 -20.75 48.69
N ARG A 770 58.41 -19.43 48.86
CA ARG A 770 58.62 -18.75 50.15
C ARG A 770 57.37 -18.72 51.03
N THR A 771 56.19 -18.81 50.42
CA THR A 771 54.91 -18.69 51.11
C THR A 771 54.05 -19.93 50.88
N ILE A 772 53.34 -20.39 51.91
CA ILE A 772 52.27 -21.38 51.79
C ILE A 772 50.93 -20.71 52.10
N ALA A 773 49.93 -20.93 51.26
CA ALA A 773 48.55 -20.60 51.56
C ALA A 773 47.81 -21.85 52.06
N THR A 774 47.03 -21.70 53.13
CA THR A 774 46.17 -22.76 53.67
C THR A 774 44.74 -22.26 53.82
N ALA A 775 43.77 -23.11 53.50
CA ALA A 775 42.34 -22.82 53.63
C ALA A 775 41.59 -23.99 54.26
N GLY A 776 40.41 -23.72 54.83
CA GLY A 776 39.57 -24.71 55.48
C GLY A 776 38.28 -24.12 56.04
N ALA A 777 37.77 -24.72 57.12
CA ALA A 777 36.52 -24.30 57.76
C ALA A 777 36.56 -22.90 58.42
N GLY A 778 37.75 -22.36 58.69
CA GLY A 778 37.95 -21.13 59.48
C GLY A 778 37.64 -19.80 58.76
N ARG A 779 36.79 -19.79 57.71
CA ARG A 779 36.42 -18.63 56.89
C ARG A 779 37.59 -17.67 56.57
N SER A 780 38.79 -18.22 56.40
CA SER A 780 39.99 -17.43 56.17
C SER A 780 40.99 -18.23 55.36
N VAL A 781 41.78 -17.52 54.58
CA VAL A 781 42.97 -18.04 53.93
C VAL A 781 44.18 -17.56 54.72
N ARG A 782 45.00 -18.49 55.21
CA ARG A 782 46.17 -18.16 56.00
C ARG A 782 47.42 -18.27 55.16
N LEU A 783 48.30 -17.28 55.28
CA LEU A 783 49.60 -17.26 54.62
C LEU A 783 50.68 -17.57 55.65
N TRP A 784 51.62 -18.44 55.29
CA TRP A 784 52.70 -18.91 56.14
C TRP A 784 54.03 -18.70 55.43
N ASP A 785 55.04 -18.22 56.16
CA ASP A 785 56.40 -18.18 55.64
C ASP A 785 57.03 -19.57 55.83
N VAL A 786 57.58 -20.12 54.75
CA VAL A 786 58.07 -21.51 54.71
C VAL A 786 59.32 -21.70 55.56
N ALA A 787 60.21 -20.70 55.58
CA ALA A 787 61.48 -20.78 56.29
C ALA A 787 61.29 -20.68 57.81
N THR A 788 60.51 -19.71 58.26
CA THR A 788 60.25 -19.42 59.67
C THR A 788 59.10 -20.22 60.25
N ARG A 789 58.20 -20.73 59.39
CA ARG A 789 56.96 -21.45 59.76
C ARG A 789 56.00 -20.60 60.57
N GLN A 790 56.13 -19.28 60.45
CA GLN A 790 55.26 -18.32 61.10
C GLN A 790 54.12 -17.93 60.18
N ARG A 791 52.97 -17.64 60.79
CA ARG A 791 51.82 -17.07 60.09
C ARG A 791 52.12 -15.62 59.72
N VAL A 792 52.04 -15.31 58.44
CA VAL A 792 52.35 -14.01 57.85
C VAL A 792 51.11 -13.12 57.79
N ALA A 793 49.96 -13.69 57.44
CA ALA A 793 48.68 -12.98 57.31
C ALA A 793 47.48 -13.95 57.36
N ASP A 794 46.31 -13.42 57.74
CA ASP A 794 45.01 -14.06 57.55
C ASP A 794 44.19 -13.18 56.59
N LEU A 795 43.62 -13.78 55.55
CA LEU A 795 42.77 -13.14 54.57
C LEU A 795 41.33 -13.60 54.83
N GLU A 796 40.48 -12.71 55.36
CA GLU A 796 39.11 -13.06 55.75
C GLU A 796 38.21 -13.34 54.56
N HIS A 797 37.54 -14.49 54.55
CA HIS A 797 36.59 -14.88 53.52
C HIS A 797 35.15 -14.82 54.06
N VAL A 798 34.18 -14.70 53.16
CA VAL A 798 32.75 -14.65 53.54
C VAL A 798 32.27 -15.99 54.11
N ASP A 799 32.81 -17.10 53.62
CA ASP A 799 32.45 -18.46 54.03
C ASP A 799 33.68 -19.39 54.02
N SER A 800 33.47 -20.65 54.41
CA SER A 800 34.50 -21.68 54.45
C SER A 800 35.15 -21.85 53.08
N VAL A 801 36.47 -21.83 53.04
CA VAL A 801 37.23 -21.87 51.79
C VAL A 801 37.49 -23.31 51.40
N ALA A 802 37.11 -23.70 50.20
CA ALA A 802 37.28 -25.04 49.64
C ALA A 802 38.64 -25.21 48.95
N GLN A 803 39.15 -24.19 48.27
CA GLN A 803 40.44 -24.24 47.55
C GLN A 803 41.15 -22.89 47.55
N VAL A 804 42.49 -22.94 47.54
CA VAL A 804 43.37 -21.80 47.28
C VAL A 804 44.40 -22.15 46.22
N GLU A 805 44.74 -21.17 45.37
CA GLU A 805 45.73 -21.33 44.30
C GLU A 805 46.43 -20.00 44.02
N PHE A 806 47.76 -20.02 43.92
CA PHE A 806 48.53 -18.82 43.57
C PHE A 806 48.46 -18.59 42.07
N ASP A 807 48.50 -17.32 41.67
CA ASP A 807 48.73 -17.00 40.27
C ASP A 807 50.18 -17.36 39.87
N PRO A 808 50.46 -17.58 38.58
CA PRO A 808 51.80 -17.96 38.12
C PRO A 808 52.90 -16.95 38.46
N THR A 809 52.53 -15.67 38.65
CA THR A 809 53.48 -14.61 39.01
C THR A 809 53.81 -14.57 40.52
N GLY A 810 52.96 -15.17 41.35
CA GLY A 810 53.04 -15.14 42.81
C GLY A 810 52.57 -13.85 43.46
N GLY A 811 52.08 -12.88 42.68
CA GLY A 811 51.56 -11.61 43.20
C GLY A 811 50.10 -11.69 43.67
N ARG A 812 49.33 -12.65 43.18
CA ARG A 812 47.91 -12.84 43.48
C ARG A 812 47.61 -14.24 43.99
N LEU A 813 46.52 -14.34 44.73
CA LEU A 813 45.97 -15.60 45.20
C LEU A 813 44.49 -15.66 44.83
N PHE A 814 44.04 -16.81 44.34
CA PHE A 814 42.64 -17.10 44.11
C PHE A 814 42.15 -18.03 45.21
N SER A 815 40.94 -17.75 45.71
CA SER A 815 40.28 -18.64 46.66
C SER A 815 38.85 -18.92 46.22
N VAL A 816 38.41 -20.15 46.45
CA VAL A 816 37.04 -20.60 46.18
C VAL A 816 36.39 -21.00 47.49
N ASP A 817 35.26 -20.40 47.85
CA ASP A 817 34.46 -20.85 49.00
C ASP A 817 33.42 -21.90 48.65
N ILE A 818 32.84 -22.55 49.67
CA ILE A 818 31.78 -23.56 49.51
C ILE A 818 30.55 -22.98 48.81
N GLY A 819 30.32 -21.66 48.95
CA GLY A 819 29.28 -20.90 48.26
C GLY A 819 29.56 -20.68 46.77
N GLY A 820 30.73 -21.05 46.25
CA GLY A 820 31.13 -20.87 44.85
C GLY A 820 31.71 -19.50 44.51
N THR A 821 32.00 -18.66 45.51
CA THR A 821 32.66 -17.37 45.31
C THR A 821 34.11 -17.59 44.95
N VAL A 822 34.56 -17.08 43.80
CA VAL A 822 35.98 -17.00 43.44
C VAL A 822 36.50 -15.60 43.76
N ALA A 823 37.19 -15.45 44.89
CA ALA A 823 37.81 -14.19 45.31
C ALA A 823 39.23 -14.07 44.78
N VAL A 824 39.63 -12.84 44.45
CA VAL A 824 40.98 -12.49 44.00
C VAL A 824 41.64 -11.65 45.08
N TRP A 825 42.81 -12.09 45.52
CA TRP A 825 43.61 -11.45 46.56
C TRP A 825 44.89 -10.90 45.97
N ASP A 826 45.27 -9.71 46.41
CA ASP A 826 46.60 -9.17 46.17
C ASP A 826 47.46 -9.41 47.40
N LEU A 827 48.59 -10.10 47.23
CA LEU A 827 49.41 -10.57 48.34
C LEU A 827 50.35 -9.50 48.88
N ALA A 828 50.74 -8.53 48.06
CA ALA A 828 51.52 -7.39 48.50
C ALA A 828 50.68 -6.49 49.43
N ARG A 829 49.42 -6.25 49.05
CA ARG A 829 48.45 -5.46 49.84
C ARG A 829 47.76 -6.29 50.94
N ARG A 830 47.80 -7.62 50.85
CA ARG A 830 47.11 -8.57 51.74
C ARG A 830 45.61 -8.29 51.84
N ALA A 831 45.01 -7.97 50.70
CA ALA A 831 43.64 -7.51 50.63
C ALA A 831 42.91 -8.12 49.44
N ARG A 832 41.59 -8.20 49.55
CA ARG A 832 40.72 -8.63 48.47
C ARG A 832 40.66 -7.51 47.43
N VAL A 833 40.97 -7.83 46.18
CA VAL A 833 40.94 -6.86 45.07
C VAL A 833 39.75 -7.05 44.12
N GLY A 834 38.97 -8.11 44.33
CA GLY A 834 37.72 -8.32 43.63
C GLY A 834 37.21 -9.76 43.70
N GLN A 835 36.28 -10.07 42.79
CA GLN A 835 35.58 -11.34 42.67
C GLN A 835 35.33 -11.64 41.19
N LEU A 836 35.64 -12.85 40.74
CA LEU A 836 35.38 -13.26 39.35
C LEU A 836 33.95 -13.75 39.14
N LEU A 837 33.35 -14.35 40.18
CA LEU A 837 32.05 -15.00 40.09
C LEU A 837 31.07 -14.46 41.12
N ARG A 838 29.90 -13.98 40.69
CA ARG A 838 28.86 -13.46 41.60
C ARG A 838 27.90 -14.48 42.15
N ASN A 839 27.60 -15.52 41.39
CA ASN A 839 26.39 -16.28 41.64
C ASN A 839 26.65 -17.63 42.31
N LYS A 840 26.06 -17.80 43.49
CA LYS A 840 26.08 -19.04 44.29
C LYS A 840 25.47 -20.24 43.56
N ASN A 841 24.73 -20.03 42.46
CA ASN A 841 23.98 -21.08 41.76
C ASN A 841 24.83 -21.97 40.85
N HIS A 842 25.97 -21.50 40.33
CA HIS A 842 26.87 -22.38 39.57
C HIS A 842 27.59 -23.38 40.49
N GLY A 843 27.78 -22.98 41.75
CA GLY A 843 28.39 -23.83 42.76
C GLY A 843 29.77 -24.29 42.34
N VAL A 844 30.71 -23.35 42.20
CA VAL A 844 32.08 -23.69 41.84
C VAL A 844 32.75 -24.44 42.99
N GLY A 845 33.28 -25.63 42.72
CA GLY A 845 33.93 -26.49 43.72
C GLY A 845 35.44 -26.32 43.81
N ALA A 846 36.04 -26.01 42.68
CA ALA A 846 37.47 -25.85 42.48
C ALA A 846 37.69 -24.82 41.37
N ALA A 847 38.79 -24.09 41.43
CA ALA A 847 39.23 -23.23 40.33
C ALA A 847 40.73 -23.43 40.14
N VAL A 848 41.17 -23.54 38.89
CA VAL A 848 42.57 -23.64 38.49
C VAL A 848 42.91 -22.54 37.49
N VAL A 849 44.13 -22.03 37.54
CA VAL A 849 44.60 -20.93 36.69
C VAL A 849 45.54 -21.48 35.62
N SER A 850 45.44 -20.98 34.40
CA SER A 850 46.38 -21.35 33.35
C SER A 850 47.80 -20.82 33.67
N PRO A 851 48.88 -21.48 33.18
CA PRO A 851 50.25 -21.07 33.46
C PRO A 851 50.63 -19.67 32.96
N ASP A 852 49.98 -19.18 31.91
CA ASP A 852 50.11 -17.80 31.42
C ASP A 852 49.28 -16.79 32.23
N GLY A 853 48.46 -17.28 33.16
CA GLY A 853 47.57 -16.49 34.01
C GLY A 853 46.37 -15.90 33.27
N ARG A 854 46.13 -16.22 32.00
CA ARG A 854 45.05 -15.64 31.19
C ARG A 854 43.69 -16.27 31.47
N PHE A 855 43.65 -17.59 31.58
CA PHE A 855 42.42 -18.36 31.75
C PHE A 855 42.27 -18.88 33.17
N ILE A 856 41.02 -19.01 33.59
CA ILE A 856 40.64 -19.66 34.85
C ILE A 856 39.60 -20.70 34.50
N ALA A 857 39.77 -21.94 34.99
CA ALA A 857 38.81 -23.02 34.80
C ALA A 857 38.22 -23.42 36.16
N GLY A 858 36.90 -23.34 36.29
CA GLY A 858 36.18 -23.64 37.52
C GLY A 858 35.25 -24.83 37.36
N SER A 859 35.25 -25.75 38.32
CA SER A 859 34.37 -26.92 38.27
C SER A 859 32.97 -26.59 38.76
N SER A 860 31.97 -26.90 37.95
CA SER A 860 30.55 -26.76 38.25
C SER A 860 29.86 -28.13 38.15
N LYS A 861 28.58 -28.20 38.52
CA LYS A 861 27.77 -29.42 38.35
C LYS A 861 27.55 -29.81 36.87
N SER A 862 27.66 -28.86 35.96
CA SER A 862 27.37 -29.04 34.53
C SER A 862 28.62 -29.22 33.68
N GLY A 863 29.81 -29.25 34.29
CA GLY A 863 31.10 -29.25 33.61
C GLY A 863 32.03 -28.15 34.11
N PHE A 864 32.93 -27.69 33.25
CA PHE A 864 33.95 -26.71 33.62
C PHE A 864 33.66 -25.36 32.99
N LEU A 865 33.53 -24.33 33.84
CA LEU A 865 33.36 -22.94 33.44
C LEU A 865 34.74 -22.36 33.13
N LEU A 866 34.90 -21.77 31.94
CA LEU A 866 36.14 -21.14 31.51
C LEU A 866 35.97 -19.63 31.50
N TRP A 867 36.87 -18.91 32.16
CA TRP A 867 36.97 -17.45 32.12
C TRP A 867 38.22 -17.02 31.37
N ASP A 868 38.08 -16.11 30.41
CA ASP A 868 39.21 -15.34 29.86
C ASP A 868 39.29 -14.00 30.57
N ARG A 869 40.39 -13.77 31.27
CA ARG A 869 40.61 -12.54 32.04
C ARG A 869 40.67 -11.28 31.18
N THR A 870 40.83 -11.39 29.87
CA THR A 870 40.76 -10.25 28.95
C THR A 870 39.32 -9.74 28.76
N ARG A 871 38.31 -10.57 29.08
CA ARG A 871 36.89 -10.28 28.86
C ARG A 871 36.10 -10.00 30.14
N VAL A 872 36.72 -10.16 31.31
CA VAL A 872 36.09 -9.80 32.60
C VAL A 872 36.35 -8.32 32.93
N PRO A 873 35.57 -7.72 33.86
CA PRO A 873 35.84 -6.39 34.37
C PRO A 873 37.28 -6.23 34.90
N PHE A 874 37.79 -5.00 34.91
CA PHE A 874 39.10 -4.73 35.50
C PHE A 874 39.04 -4.93 37.02
N ILE A 875 39.93 -5.78 37.53
CA ILE A 875 39.99 -6.21 38.94
C ILE A 875 41.39 -5.95 39.50
N GLY A 876 41.48 -5.14 40.57
CA GLY A 876 42.75 -4.80 41.22
C GLY A 876 42.70 -3.75 42.32
N HIS A 877 41.61 -2.99 42.46
CA HIS A 877 41.45 -2.06 43.59
C HIS A 877 41.00 -2.80 44.85
N VAL A 878 41.49 -2.39 46.02
CA VAL A 878 41.16 -3.00 47.32
C VAL A 878 39.98 -2.33 48.01
N ASP A 879 39.57 -1.17 47.53
CA ASP A 879 38.42 -0.40 48.02
C ASP A 879 37.60 0.13 46.82
N THR A 880 36.42 0.68 47.10
CA THR A 880 35.48 1.27 46.14
C THR A 880 36.22 2.00 45.03
N VAL A 881 35.95 1.63 43.77
CA VAL A 881 36.48 2.40 42.64
C VAL A 881 35.72 3.73 42.64
N SER A 882 36.43 4.83 42.89
CA SER A 882 35.85 6.16 43.04
C SER A 882 35.72 6.89 41.71
N GLY A 883 36.50 6.50 40.69
CA GLY A 883 36.26 6.98 39.35
C GLY A 883 37.07 6.32 38.25
N VAL A 884 36.74 6.67 37.02
CA VAL A 884 37.28 6.10 35.80
C VAL A 884 37.43 7.16 34.72
N ALA A 885 38.51 7.07 33.93
CA ALA A 885 38.72 7.88 32.75
C ALA A 885 39.42 7.07 31.65
N PHE A 886 39.27 7.50 30.41
CA PHE A 886 40.03 6.96 29.28
C PHE A 886 41.18 7.88 28.91
N ASP A 887 42.30 7.29 28.53
CA ASP A 887 43.34 7.97 27.77
C ASP A 887 42.79 8.26 26.35
N PRO A 888 42.66 9.54 25.96
CA PRO A 888 42.12 9.91 24.65
C PRO A 888 43.00 9.51 23.46
N VAL A 889 44.29 9.20 23.68
CA VAL A 889 45.23 8.83 22.61
C VAL A 889 45.42 7.31 22.54
N GLY A 890 45.75 6.67 23.66
CA GLY A 890 46.06 5.24 23.73
C GLY A 890 44.86 4.34 24.02
N GLY A 891 43.73 4.89 24.48
CA GLY A 891 42.52 4.13 24.82
C GLY A 891 42.66 3.26 26.07
N ASN A 892 43.74 3.44 26.84
CA ASN A 892 43.95 2.81 28.14
C ASN A 892 42.95 3.35 29.16
N VAL A 893 42.69 2.56 30.20
CA VAL A 893 41.76 2.97 31.27
C VAL A 893 42.58 3.44 32.46
N VAL A 894 42.18 4.57 33.06
CA VAL A 894 42.72 5.06 34.32
C VAL A 894 41.61 4.99 35.36
N SER A 895 41.89 4.40 36.52
CA SER A 895 40.90 4.34 37.60
C SER A 895 41.51 4.73 38.94
N SER A 896 40.67 5.33 39.78
CA SER A 896 40.99 5.69 41.16
C SER A 896 40.12 4.91 42.13
N SER A 897 40.62 4.71 43.35
CA SER A 897 39.86 4.09 44.43
C SER A 897 39.81 4.99 45.66
N ALA A 898 38.82 4.75 46.53
CA ALA A 898 38.62 5.46 47.79
C ALA A 898 39.79 5.30 48.78
N ASP A 899 40.66 4.31 48.59
CA ASP A 899 41.93 4.18 49.34
C ASP A 899 43.03 5.16 48.85
N GLY A 900 42.76 5.93 47.80
CA GLY A 900 43.69 6.84 47.14
C GLY A 900 44.65 6.16 46.15
N SER A 901 44.42 4.89 45.83
CA SER A 901 45.20 4.17 44.80
C SER A 901 44.76 4.57 43.40
N LEU A 902 45.73 4.55 42.48
CA LEU A 902 45.51 4.80 41.06
C LEU A 902 46.07 3.64 40.25
N LEU A 903 45.32 3.22 39.23
CA LEU A 903 45.73 2.16 38.31
C LEU A 903 45.54 2.65 36.88
N VAL A 904 46.56 2.44 36.04
CA VAL A 904 46.45 2.53 34.58
C VAL A 904 46.39 1.12 34.06
N TRP A 905 45.40 0.83 33.22
CA TRP A 905 45.13 -0.48 32.68
C TRP A 905 45.34 -0.51 31.18
N ASP A 906 45.96 -1.59 30.72
CA ASP A 906 45.90 -1.97 29.34
C ASP A 906 44.49 -2.49 29.03
N ARG A 907 43.83 -1.88 28.03
CA ARG A 907 42.43 -2.19 27.70
C ARG A 907 42.25 -3.61 27.17
N GLY A 908 43.25 -4.18 26.47
CA GLY A 908 43.15 -5.50 25.85
C GLY A 908 43.44 -6.65 26.81
N THR A 909 44.53 -6.54 27.56
CA THR A 909 44.99 -7.58 28.49
C THR A 909 44.35 -7.47 29.87
N ARG A 910 43.75 -6.32 30.20
CA ARG A 910 43.22 -5.97 31.55
C ARG A 910 44.30 -5.97 32.64
N ALA A 911 45.58 -5.97 32.26
CA ALA A 911 46.68 -5.91 33.19
C ALA A 911 46.95 -4.45 33.60
N PRO A 912 47.36 -4.19 34.85
CA PRO A 912 47.82 -2.87 35.25
C PRO A 912 49.17 -2.58 34.59
N LEU A 913 49.27 -1.45 33.88
CA LEU A 913 50.50 -0.92 33.28
C LEU A 913 51.31 -0.09 34.27
N ALA A 914 50.63 0.70 35.10
CA ALA A 914 51.21 1.50 36.16
C ALA A 914 50.27 1.53 37.36
N SER A 915 50.84 1.68 38.57
CA SER A 915 50.06 1.75 39.79
C SER A 915 50.68 2.70 40.80
N VAL A 916 49.83 3.48 41.47
CA VAL A 916 50.18 4.21 42.70
C VAL A 916 49.44 3.53 43.84
N PRO A 917 50.13 2.98 44.86
CA PRO A 917 49.49 2.37 46.02
C PRO A 917 48.74 3.43 46.84
N GLY A 918 47.66 3.03 47.51
CA GLY A 918 46.87 3.91 48.37
C GLY A 918 47.67 4.45 49.56
N GLY A 919 47.43 5.71 49.91
CA GLY A 919 48.16 6.45 50.96
C GLY A 919 47.34 6.74 52.23
N GLY A 920 46.08 6.27 52.30
CA GLY A 920 45.16 6.56 53.40
C GLY A 920 44.38 7.88 53.25
N THR A 921 43.11 7.80 53.66
CA THR A 921 42.00 8.78 53.59
C THR A 921 41.98 9.66 52.33
N SER A 922 41.56 9.09 51.20
CA SER A 922 40.76 9.86 50.24
C SER A 922 39.29 9.72 50.64
N SER A 923 38.54 10.82 50.69
CA SER A 923 37.10 10.74 50.89
C SER A 923 36.45 10.23 49.61
N LEU A 924 35.30 9.55 49.73
CA LEU A 924 34.40 9.24 48.60
C LEU A 924 33.99 10.48 47.79
N GLU A 925 34.34 11.68 48.25
CA GLU A 925 34.06 12.98 47.65
C GLU A 925 35.04 13.34 46.53
N THR A 926 36.21 12.68 46.41
CA THR A 926 37.09 12.93 45.26
C THR A 926 36.53 12.31 43.98
N ARG A 927 35.94 13.15 43.10
CA ARG A 927 35.42 12.74 41.79
C ARG A 927 36.56 12.36 40.83
N GLY A 928 36.88 11.06 40.77
CA GLY A 928 37.64 10.34 39.74
C GLY A 928 39.02 10.86 39.30
N PRO A 929 39.78 10.10 38.50
CA PRO A 929 40.96 10.63 37.82
C PRO A 929 40.54 11.47 36.60
N VAL A 930 41.21 12.59 36.36
CA VAL A 930 40.97 13.45 35.18
C VAL A 930 42.16 13.37 34.25
N VAL A 931 41.96 12.92 33.01
CA VAL A 931 43.01 12.82 31.99
C VAL A 931 42.97 14.06 31.10
N SER A 932 44.13 14.60 30.75
CA SER A 932 44.21 15.73 29.81
C SER A 932 43.86 15.29 28.38
N PRO A 933 43.23 16.15 27.55
CA PRO A 933 42.84 15.82 26.17
C PRO A 933 43.96 15.33 25.24
N ASP A 934 45.21 15.72 25.51
CA ASP A 934 46.42 15.26 24.83
C ASP A 934 46.97 13.92 25.36
N GLY A 935 46.32 13.32 26.36
CA GLY A 935 46.68 12.02 26.96
C GLY A 935 47.96 12.04 27.80
N ARG A 936 48.55 13.21 28.05
CA ARG A 936 49.85 13.32 28.70
C ARG A 936 49.78 13.33 30.22
N TRP A 937 48.72 13.90 30.78
CA TRP A 937 48.61 14.16 32.20
C TRP A 937 47.40 13.49 32.82
N VAL A 938 47.57 13.00 34.05
CA VAL A 938 46.50 12.54 34.92
C VAL A 938 46.50 13.42 36.17
N LEU A 939 45.36 14.00 36.49
CA LEU A 939 45.13 14.67 37.76
C LEU A 939 44.30 13.73 38.65
N ALA A 940 44.77 13.52 39.87
CA ALA A 940 44.06 12.70 40.83
C ALA A 940 44.34 13.12 42.27
N GLY A 941 43.38 12.85 43.16
CA GLY A 941 43.56 12.98 44.59
C GLY A 941 44.48 11.88 45.14
N HIS A 942 45.47 12.24 45.96
CA HIS A 942 46.36 11.30 46.62
C HIS A 942 46.86 11.87 47.96
N GLY A 943 46.60 11.18 49.08
CA GLY A 943 47.10 11.57 50.41
C GLY A 943 46.66 12.96 50.88
N GLY A 944 45.41 13.35 50.58
CA GLY A 944 44.87 14.70 50.91
C GLY A 944 45.40 15.83 50.02
N LYS A 945 46.11 15.51 48.95
CA LYS A 945 46.60 16.43 47.92
C LYS A 945 45.95 16.14 46.58
N VAL A 946 45.90 17.14 45.72
CA VAL A 946 45.58 16.96 44.30
C VAL A 946 46.87 17.02 43.52
N VAL A 947 47.22 15.93 42.83
CA VAL A 947 48.54 15.72 42.23
C VAL A 947 48.40 15.56 40.73
N LEU A 948 49.24 16.28 40.00
CA LEU A 948 49.44 16.10 38.56
C LEU A 948 50.52 15.05 38.32
N ARG A 949 50.19 14.05 37.50
CA ARG A 949 51.04 12.90 37.19
C ARG A 949 51.18 12.73 35.68
N ASP A 950 52.28 12.12 35.27
CA ASP A 950 52.43 11.59 33.91
C ASP A 950 51.46 10.43 33.69
N ALA A 951 50.69 10.45 32.61
CA ALA A 951 49.60 9.50 32.39
C ALA A 951 50.09 8.05 32.15
N ALA A 952 51.26 7.88 31.53
CA ALA A 952 51.79 6.57 31.19
C ALA A 952 52.45 5.88 32.39
N THR A 953 53.17 6.65 33.21
CA THR A 953 53.97 6.11 34.32
C THR A 953 53.36 6.33 35.70
N LEU A 954 52.35 7.20 35.82
CA LEU A 954 51.84 7.75 37.07
C LEU A 954 52.89 8.42 37.97
N ALA A 955 54.06 8.77 37.41
CA ALA A 955 55.08 9.52 38.12
C ALA A 955 54.55 10.92 38.50
N GLU A 956 54.82 11.35 39.73
CA GLU A 956 54.41 12.68 40.20
C GLU A 956 55.20 13.78 39.50
N VAL A 957 54.48 14.73 38.90
CA VAL A 957 55.03 15.90 38.21
C VAL A 957 54.98 17.12 39.13
N GLY A 958 53.89 17.26 39.88
CA GLY A 958 53.73 18.32 40.86
C GLY A 958 52.41 18.24 41.64
N THR A 959 52.39 18.87 42.81
CA THR A 959 51.17 19.07 43.60
C THR A 959 50.44 20.32 43.15
N VAL A 960 49.15 20.19 42.84
CA VAL A 960 48.27 21.26 42.36
C VAL A 960 47.50 21.91 43.52
N LEU A 961 46.99 21.11 44.45
CA LEU A 961 46.38 21.57 45.70
C LEU A 961 46.93 20.76 46.87
N ASP A 962 47.20 21.44 47.98
CA ASP A 962 47.64 20.83 49.24
C ASP A 962 46.60 21.10 50.34
N GLY A 963 46.23 20.06 51.09
CA GLY A 963 45.25 20.15 52.18
C GLY A 963 43.78 20.36 51.77
N HIS A 964 43.44 20.17 50.48
CA HIS A 964 42.07 20.29 49.97
C HIS A 964 41.68 19.00 49.25
N ALA A 965 40.44 18.55 49.45
CA ALA A 965 39.88 17.45 48.66
C ALA A 965 39.55 17.94 47.24
N MET A 966 39.77 17.10 46.24
CA MET A 966 39.39 17.41 44.86
C MET A 966 37.89 17.21 44.67
N GLU A 967 37.09 18.27 44.73
CA GLU A 967 35.65 18.16 44.45
C GLU A 967 35.38 17.86 42.97
N LYS A 968 35.90 18.71 42.07
CA LYS A 968 35.87 18.49 40.62
C LYS A 968 37.01 19.23 39.95
N ALA A 969 37.60 18.62 38.92
CA ALA A 969 38.56 19.27 38.04
C ALA A 969 38.27 18.93 36.57
N VAL A 970 38.63 19.82 35.65
CA VAL A 970 38.50 19.61 34.21
C VAL A 970 39.59 20.37 33.46
N PHE A 971 40.26 19.69 32.52
CA PHE A 971 41.23 20.34 31.63
C PHE A 971 40.50 21.11 30.53
N SER A 972 41.07 22.22 30.09
CA SER A 972 40.68 22.89 28.85
C SER A 972 40.97 21.97 27.66
N PRO A 973 40.22 22.08 26.54
CA PRO A 973 40.41 21.24 25.36
C PRO A 973 41.83 21.26 24.76
N ASP A 974 42.61 22.31 25.02
CA ASP A 974 44.01 22.45 24.60
C ASP A 974 45.04 21.90 25.60
N SER A 975 44.60 21.27 26.69
CA SER A 975 45.41 20.74 27.80
C SER A 975 46.26 21.79 28.56
N ARG A 976 46.07 23.09 28.32
CA ARG A 976 46.93 24.13 28.93
C ARG A 976 46.44 24.66 30.25
N THR A 977 45.12 24.71 30.44
CA THR A 977 44.49 25.28 31.63
C THR A 977 43.67 24.19 32.33
N LEU A 978 43.69 24.19 33.65
CA LEU A 978 42.93 23.28 34.49
C LEU A 978 41.98 24.10 35.37
N ALA A 979 40.67 23.88 35.23
CA ALA A 979 39.67 24.45 36.14
C ALA A 979 39.41 23.46 37.28
N ILE A 980 39.49 23.92 38.53
CA ILE A 980 39.36 23.08 39.72
C ILE A 980 38.48 23.79 40.75
N ILE A 981 37.51 23.09 41.30
CA ILE A 981 36.77 23.52 42.48
C ILE A 981 37.66 23.24 43.69
N VAL A 982 38.22 24.30 44.29
CA VAL A 982 39.18 24.19 45.42
C VAL A 982 38.45 24.06 46.74
N ASP A 983 37.36 24.81 46.87
CA ASP A 983 36.39 24.74 47.95
C ASP A 983 35.00 25.02 47.38
N THR A 984 33.96 24.94 48.21
CA THR A 984 32.59 25.14 47.75
C THR A 984 32.34 26.50 47.09
N ARG A 985 33.20 27.52 47.25
CA ARG A 985 32.98 28.88 46.73
C ARG A 985 33.96 29.29 45.63
N THR A 986 35.06 28.58 45.46
CA THR A 986 36.17 29.03 44.62
C THR A 986 36.47 28.07 43.50
N VAL A 987 36.43 28.56 42.26
CA VAL A 987 36.95 27.86 41.08
C VAL A 987 38.30 28.46 40.70
N ARG A 988 39.34 27.63 40.77
CA ARG A 988 40.72 27.97 40.38
C ARG A 988 41.00 27.55 38.96
N PHE A 989 41.58 28.45 38.18
CA PHE A 989 42.14 28.18 36.86
C PHE A 989 43.66 28.14 36.95
N LEU A 990 44.27 26.98 36.73
CA LEU A 990 45.71 26.74 36.79
C LEU A 990 46.27 26.53 35.38
N ASP A 991 47.35 27.24 35.04
CA ASP A 991 48.15 26.95 33.85
C ASP A 991 49.08 25.76 34.15
N VAL A 992 48.91 24.67 33.39
CA VAL A 992 49.57 23.37 33.63
C VAL A 992 51.08 23.45 33.38
N GLY A 993 51.53 24.29 32.45
CA GLY A 993 52.95 24.41 32.09
C GLY A 993 53.75 25.30 33.05
N THR A 994 53.13 26.32 33.63
CA THR A 994 53.79 27.32 34.47
C THR A 994 53.46 27.19 35.97
N GLY A 995 52.36 26.50 36.32
CA GLY A 995 51.84 26.39 37.68
C GLY A 995 51.19 27.67 38.22
N ARG A 996 51.04 28.71 37.38
CA ARG A 996 50.34 29.94 37.78
C ARG A 996 48.84 29.71 37.85
N HIS A 997 48.17 30.29 38.84
CA HIS A 997 46.72 30.18 38.98
C HIS A 997 46.03 31.54 39.13
N ARG A 998 44.73 31.56 38.78
CA ARG A 998 43.78 32.63 39.08
C ARG A 998 42.52 32.01 39.70
N ASP A 999 41.98 32.65 40.72
CA ASP A 999 40.80 32.16 41.43
C ASP A 999 39.59 33.03 41.09
N ARG A 1000 38.42 32.41 40.96
CA ARG A 1000 37.12 33.06 40.78
C ARG A 1000 36.19 32.63 41.91
N ASP A 1001 35.77 33.61 42.71
CA ASP A 1001 34.86 33.44 43.85
C ASP A 1001 33.40 33.51 43.38
N LEU A 1002 32.59 32.55 43.79
CA LEU A 1002 31.14 32.45 43.54
C LEU A 1002 30.31 33.02 44.71
N GLY A 1003 30.94 33.51 45.78
CA GLY A 1003 30.26 34.08 46.93
C GLY A 1003 29.36 33.07 47.63
N GLU A 1004 28.08 33.39 47.78
CA GLU A 1004 27.13 32.52 48.50
C GLU A 1004 26.57 31.36 47.65
N ASP A 1005 26.85 31.37 46.35
CA ASP A 1005 26.23 30.46 45.39
C ASP A 1005 26.91 29.11 45.32
N GLY A 1006 28.24 29.11 45.50
CA GLY A 1006 29.13 27.96 45.46
C GLY A 1006 29.13 27.13 44.17
N ALA A 1007 30.16 26.32 43.94
CA ALA A 1007 30.28 25.43 42.77
C ALA A 1007 30.17 23.95 43.18
N LEU A 1008 29.37 23.18 42.44
CA LEU A 1008 29.18 21.73 42.57
C LEU A 1008 29.83 20.95 41.42
N ASP A 1009 29.83 21.51 40.21
CA ASP A 1009 30.41 20.88 39.03
C ASP A 1009 30.86 21.94 38.02
N VAL A 1010 31.88 21.61 37.22
CA VAL A 1010 32.43 22.49 36.18
C VAL A 1010 32.76 21.70 34.92
N ASN A 1011 32.51 22.29 33.75
CA ASN A 1011 32.78 21.65 32.46
C ASN A 1011 33.08 22.68 31.36
N TYR A 1012 34.14 22.46 30.57
CA TYR A 1012 34.47 23.35 29.44
C TYR A 1012 33.61 23.02 28.22
N SER A 1013 33.28 24.04 27.43
CA SER A 1013 32.81 23.83 26.07
C SER A 1013 33.91 23.18 25.21
N PRO A 1014 33.56 22.38 24.18
CA PRO A 1014 34.55 21.70 23.33
C PRO A 1014 35.56 22.63 22.63
N ASP A 1015 35.18 23.89 22.40
CA ASP A 1015 36.05 24.93 21.81
C ASP A 1015 36.90 25.68 22.85
N GLY A 1016 36.69 25.43 24.15
CA GLY A 1016 37.39 26.04 25.27
C GLY A 1016 37.01 27.51 25.55
N ARG A 1017 36.03 28.08 24.83
CA ARG A 1017 35.63 29.48 24.98
C ARG A 1017 34.69 29.72 26.16
N SER A 1018 34.00 28.70 26.61
CA SER A 1018 33.03 28.77 27.71
C SER A 1018 33.32 27.74 28.80
N LEU A 1019 32.99 28.06 30.05
CA LEU A 1019 32.97 27.13 31.17
C LEU A 1019 31.58 27.15 31.82
N ALA A 1020 30.90 26.02 31.83
CA ALA A 1020 29.65 25.86 32.55
C ALA A 1020 29.92 25.49 34.02
N VAL A 1021 29.11 26.05 34.92
CA VAL A 1021 29.21 25.85 36.37
C VAL A 1021 27.83 25.56 36.95
N ALA A 1022 27.69 24.43 37.62
CA ALA A 1022 26.52 24.10 38.43
C ALA A 1022 26.74 24.61 39.86
N THR A 1023 25.76 25.28 40.45
CA THR A 1023 25.90 25.95 41.75
C THR A 1023 25.09 25.31 42.88
N THR A 1024 25.52 25.52 44.13
CA THR A 1024 24.83 24.94 45.32
C THR A 1024 23.44 25.52 45.54
N ARG A 1025 23.17 26.74 45.05
CA ARG A 1025 21.84 27.38 45.07
C ARG A 1025 20.96 26.99 43.89
N GLY A 1026 21.41 26.04 43.06
CA GLY A 1026 20.64 25.51 41.96
C GLY A 1026 20.63 26.38 40.71
N ARG A 1027 21.55 27.33 40.56
CA ARG A 1027 21.77 28.01 39.27
C ARG A 1027 22.72 27.22 38.37
N VAL A 1028 22.56 27.37 37.06
CA VAL A 1028 23.54 26.96 36.05
C VAL A 1028 24.10 28.23 35.40
N LEU A 1029 25.40 28.43 35.52
CA LEU A 1029 26.13 29.59 35.00
C LEU A 1029 27.00 29.17 33.82
N VAL A 1030 27.22 30.09 32.88
CA VAL A 1030 28.21 29.94 31.81
C VAL A 1030 29.13 31.15 31.82
N TRP A 1031 30.43 30.90 31.88
CA TRP A 1031 31.48 31.91 31.89
C TRP A 1031 32.24 31.91 30.57
N ASP A 1032 32.46 33.08 29.98
CA ASP A 1032 33.43 33.23 28.89
C ASP A 1032 34.85 33.17 29.44
N THR A 1033 35.67 32.27 28.93
CA THR A 1033 37.01 31.97 29.46
C THR A 1033 38.03 33.06 29.12
N GLY A 1034 37.77 33.85 28.08
CA GLY A 1034 38.63 34.92 27.58
C GLY A 1034 38.28 36.29 28.16
N THR A 1035 37.00 36.66 28.16
CA THR A 1035 36.51 37.96 28.67
C THR A 1035 36.22 37.94 30.16
N GLY A 1036 35.84 36.78 30.72
CA GLY A 1036 35.38 36.62 32.09
C GLY A 1036 33.90 36.96 32.30
N GLU A 1037 33.17 37.35 31.27
CA GLU A 1037 31.73 37.62 31.36
C GLU A 1037 30.95 36.39 31.84
N GLU A 1038 29.84 36.63 32.54
CA GLU A 1038 28.98 35.61 33.13
C GLU A 1038 27.56 35.74 32.59
N ALA A 1039 26.98 34.60 32.21
CA ALA A 1039 25.58 34.48 31.90
C ALA A 1039 24.91 33.43 32.79
N VAL A 1040 23.73 33.76 33.31
CA VAL A 1040 22.86 32.82 34.03
C VAL A 1040 22.01 32.08 33.00
N VAL A 1041 22.16 30.76 32.90
CA VAL A 1041 21.41 29.91 31.97
C VAL A 1041 20.09 29.45 32.58
N ALA A 1042 20.10 29.11 33.87
CA ALA A 1042 18.93 28.68 34.60
C ALA A 1042 18.97 29.13 36.06
N GLU A 1043 17.81 29.53 36.57
CA GLU A 1043 17.54 29.76 38.00
C GLU A 1043 16.70 28.57 38.53
N ASP A 1044 16.93 28.17 39.78
CA ASP A 1044 16.25 27.04 40.46
C ASP A 1044 16.33 25.67 39.75
N ALA A 1045 17.38 25.43 38.96
CA ALA A 1045 17.67 24.15 38.34
C ALA A 1045 18.09 23.06 39.34
N HIS A 1046 18.57 23.39 40.55
CA HIS A 1046 19.10 22.43 41.52
C HIS A 1046 20.10 21.43 40.91
N ALA A 1047 20.99 21.95 40.08
CA ALA A 1047 21.84 21.12 39.24
C ALA A 1047 22.98 20.44 40.01
N SER A 1048 23.18 19.13 39.83
CA SER A 1048 24.27 18.38 40.50
C SER A 1048 25.47 18.07 39.59
N THR A 1049 25.23 18.00 38.28
CA THR A 1049 26.27 17.92 37.25
C THR A 1049 25.90 18.77 36.04
N VAL A 1050 26.89 19.24 35.29
CA VAL A 1050 26.70 20.01 34.07
C VAL A 1050 27.72 19.59 33.01
N VAL A 1051 27.28 19.42 31.76
CA VAL A 1051 28.12 18.96 30.65
C VAL A 1051 27.67 19.54 29.32
N PHE A 1052 28.62 19.95 28.48
CA PHE A 1052 28.32 20.33 27.10
C PHE A 1052 28.23 19.09 26.19
N SER A 1053 27.39 19.16 25.17
CA SER A 1053 27.44 18.20 24.06
C SER A 1053 28.79 18.29 23.33
N PRO A 1054 29.25 17.20 22.65
CA PRO A 1054 30.55 17.20 21.98
C PRO A 1054 30.70 18.23 20.86
N ASP A 1055 29.59 18.69 20.27
CA ASP A 1055 29.54 19.75 19.27
C ASP A 1055 29.41 21.17 19.88
N GLY A 1056 29.23 21.26 21.20
CA GLY A 1056 29.09 22.50 21.95
C GLY A 1056 27.74 23.21 21.80
N THR A 1057 26.76 22.60 21.14
CA THR A 1057 25.47 23.25 20.84
C THR A 1057 24.44 23.11 21.97
N VAL A 1058 24.57 22.09 22.80
CA VAL A 1058 23.65 21.78 23.90
C VAL A 1058 24.41 21.78 25.22
N LEU A 1059 23.79 22.34 26.25
CA LEU A 1059 24.19 22.21 27.64
C LEU A 1059 23.21 21.27 28.34
N ALA A 1060 23.70 20.25 29.02
CA ALA A 1060 22.91 19.33 29.82
C ALA A 1060 23.23 19.47 31.30
N ALA A 1061 22.23 19.37 32.16
CA ALA A 1061 22.42 19.26 33.60
C ALA A 1061 21.43 18.28 34.23
N THR A 1062 21.87 17.58 35.27
CA THR A 1062 20.96 16.83 36.15
C THR A 1062 20.38 17.77 37.17
N ALA A 1063 19.15 17.52 37.59
CA ALA A 1063 18.44 18.30 38.60
C ALA A 1063 17.67 17.34 39.51
N TYR A 1064 17.49 17.69 40.78
CA TYR A 1064 16.58 16.95 41.67
C TYR A 1064 15.63 17.92 42.34
N LEU A 1065 14.36 17.85 41.95
CA LEU A 1065 13.32 18.77 42.40
C LEU A 1065 12.03 17.99 42.70
N ASP A 1066 11.37 18.31 43.80
CA ASP A 1066 10.08 17.72 44.21
C ASP A 1066 10.09 16.19 44.34
N GLY A 1067 11.25 15.60 44.69
CA GLY A 1067 11.39 14.16 44.83
C GLY A 1067 11.64 13.41 43.52
N ALA A 1068 11.79 14.12 42.39
CA ALA A 1068 12.06 13.54 41.07
C ALA A 1068 13.39 14.03 40.50
N GLY A 1069 14.16 13.09 39.96
CA GLY A 1069 15.38 13.36 39.20
C GLY A 1069 15.03 13.82 37.79
N ARG A 1070 15.76 14.81 37.30
CA ARG A 1070 15.55 15.42 35.99
C ARG A 1070 16.86 15.51 35.23
N VAL A 1071 16.81 15.36 33.91
CA VAL A 1071 17.88 15.78 32.99
C VAL A 1071 17.31 16.89 32.14
N VAL A 1072 17.93 18.06 32.21
CA VAL A 1072 17.46 19.27 31.53
C VAL A 1072 18.48 19.68 30.49
N LEU A 1073 17.99 20.02 29.29
CA LEU A 1073 18.80 20.49 28.18
C LEU A 1073 18.50 21.96 27.86
N TRP A 1074 19.55 22.70 27.54
CA TRP A 1074 19.51 24.06 27.03
C TRP A 1074 20.32 24.17 25.74
N ASP A 1075 19.89 25.06 24.85
CA ASP A 1075 20.72 25.53 23.75
C ASP A 1075 21.85 26.40 24.30
N ALA A 1076 23.10 26.03 24.00
CA ALA A 1076 24.29 26.63 24.59
C ALA A 1076 24.50 28.08 24.17
N ALA A 1077 23.99 28.51 23.00
CA ALA A 1077 24.18 29.87 22.49
C ALA A 1077 23.09 30.84 22.96
N THR A 1078 21.84 30.35 23.02
CA THR A 1078 20.66 31.16 23.36
C THR A 1078 20.22 31.02 24.80
N HIS A 1079 20.78 30.03 25.53
CA HIS A 1079 20.41 29.64 26.90
C HIS A 1079 18.93 29.27 27.06
N ARG A 1080 18.24 28.96 25.96
CA ARG A 1080 16.85 28.54 26.00
C ARG A 1080 16.75 27.05 26.28
N ARG A 1081 15.86 26.69 27.18
CA ARG A 1081 15.53 25.29 27.48
C ARG A 1081 14.99 24.58 26.24
N THR A 1082 15.59 23.47 25.86
CA THR A 1082 15.22 22.67 24.67
C THR A 1082 14.50 21.37 25.03
N GLY A 1083 14.76 20.81 26.22
CA GLY A 1083 14.14 19.56 26.65
C GLY A 1083 14.29 19.27 28.14
N GLU A 1084 13.47 18.35 28.63
CA GLU A 1084 13.52 17.83 30.01
C GLU A 1084 13.04 16.37 30.04
N LEU A 1085 13.82 15.51 30.69
CA LEU A 1085 13.38 14.19 31.13
C LEU A 1085 13.19 14.23 32.64
N THR A 1086 12.07 13.70 33.13
CA THR A 1086 11.77 13.57 34.57
C THR A 1086 11.57 12.11 34.92
N ASP A 1087 12.21 11.65 35.98
CA ASP A 1087 12.12 10.30 36.51
C ASP A 1087 11.53 10.31 37.93
N PRO A 1088 10.26 9.89 38.10
CA PRO A 1088 9.61 9.84 39.41
C PRO A 1088 10.28 8.80 40.32
N GLY A 1089 10.99 9.26 41.35
CA GLY A 1089 11.67 8.41 42.33
C GLY A 1089 13.16 8.21 42.08
N GLY A 1090 13.67 8.56 40.90
CA GLY A 1090 15.10 8.50 40.59
C GLY A 1090 15.88 9.78 40.96
N ARG A 1091 17.20 9.69 41.08
CA ARG A 1091 18.17 10.79 41.22
C ARG A 1091 19.30 10.64 40.20
N PHE A 1092 19.16 11.25 39.02
CA PHE A 1092 20.29 11.37 38.09
C PHE A 1092 21.44 12.13 38.76
N SER A 1093 22.55 11.43 39.01
CA SER A 1093 23.65 11.97 39.81
C SER A 1093 24.87 12.35 38.96
N PHE A 1094 24.90 11.92 37.69
CA PHE A 1094 26.03 12.11 36.79
C PHE A 1094 25.57 12.14 35.32
N LEU A 1095 26.30 12.86 34.45
CA LEU A 1095 26.07 12.87 33.00
C LEU A 1095 27.38 12.77 32.24
N ALA A 1096 27.38 11.95 31.20
CA ALA A 1096 28.45 11.92 30.22
C ALA A 1096 27.88 11.69 28.81
N TYR A 1097 28.19 12.58 27.88
CA TYR A 1097 27.86 12.39 26.46
C TYR A 1097 28.77 11.34 25.81
N SER A 1098 28.20 10.53 24.93
CA SER A 1098 28.98 9.74 24.00
C SER A 1098 29.73 10.66 23.02
N PRO A 1099 30.88 10.24 22.46
CA PRO A 1099 31.69 11.09 21.58
C PRO A 1099 30.94 11.57 20.32
N ASP A 1100 29.98 10.77 19.83
CA ASP A 1100 29.12 11.11 18.70
C ASP A 1100 27.94 12.04 19.07
N GLY A 1101 27.77 12.35 20.35
CA GLY A 1101 26.68 13.18 20.88
C GLY A 1101 25.31 12.51 20.89
N ARG A 1102 25.20 11.23 20.49
CA ARG A 1102 23.91 10.53 20.33
C ARG A 1102 23.33 10.04 21.65
N LEU A 1103 24.18 9.63 22.58
CA LEU A 1103 23.77 9.03 23.85
C LEU A 1103 24.26 9.88 25.03
N ILE A 1104 23.46 9.87 26.09
CA ILE A 1104 23.84 10.42 27.40
C ILE A 1104 23.82 9.28 28.39
N ALA A 1105 24.95 9.00 29.02
CA ALA A 1105 25.05 8.03 30.10
C ALA A 1105 24.84 8.71 31.45
N THR A 1106 24.03 8.08 32.31
CA THR A 1106 23.73 8.53 33.67
C THR A 1106 23.57 7.32 34.57
N PHE A 1107 23.73 7.51 35.88
CA PHE A 1107 23.33 6.54 36.89
C PHE A 1107 22.69 7.27 38.07
N ASP A 1108 21.91 6.53 38.84
CA ASP A 1108 21.27 6.97 40.06
C ASP A 1108 21.50 5.90 41.11
N HIS A 1109 22.41 6.11 42.08
CA HIS A 1109 22.71 5.32 43.32
C HIS A 1109 22.56 3.78 43.31
N ASP A 1110 22.28 3.18 42.16
CA ASP A 1110 21.90 1.82 41.85
C ASP A 1110 23.08 1.15 41.18
N ASP A 1111 22.96 -0.16 41.00
CA ASP A 1111 23.91 -1.04 40.34
C ASP A 1111 23.76 -1.09 38.81
N THR A 1112 23.10 -0.08 38.23
CA THR A 1112 22.83 0.01 36.79
C THR A 1112 23.30 1.34 36.18
N VAL A 1113 23.56 1.31 34.87
CA VAL A 1113 23.88 2.50 34.08
C VAL A 1113 22.77 2.73 33.07
N THR A 1114 22.13 3.89 33.13
CA THR A 1114 21.08 4.26 32.18
C THR A 1114 21.68 5.04 31.02
N LEU A 1115 21.34 4.63 29.80
CA LEU A 1115 21.64 5.34 28.57
C LEU A 1115 20.37 6.02 28.06
N LEU A 1116 20.47 7.30 27.75
CA LEU A 1116 19.40 8.12 27.17
C LEU A 1116 19.75 8.48 25.72
N ASP A 1117 18.75 8.57 24.86
CA ASP A 1117 18.89 9.18 23.54
C ASP A 1117 18.94 10.70 23.71
N ALA A 1118 20.01 11.34 23.24
CA ALA A 1118 20.24 12.77 23.43
C ALA A 1118 19.23 13.65 22.66
N ALA A 1119 18.70 13.16 21.54
CA ALA A 1119 17.79 13.93 20.68
C ALA A 1119 16.35 13.86 21.18
N THR A 1120 15.90 12.69 21.64
CA THR A 1120 14.51 12.50 22.12
C THR A 1120 14.37 12.60 23.63
N LEU A 1121 15.47 12.54 24.39
CA LEU A 1121 15.49 12.45 25.85
C LEU A 1121 14.70 11.25 26.41
N THR A 1122 14.66 10.13 25.67
CA THR A 1122 14.04 8.89 26.15
C THR A 1122 15.09 7.87 26.57
N ARG A 1123 14.76 7.00 27.53
CA ARG A 1123 15.62 5.86 27.90
C ARG A 1123 15.88 4.99 26.68
N TRP A 1124 17.15 4.81 26.35
CA TRP A 1124 17.63 4.01 25.23
C TRP A 1124 18.02 2.59 25.67
N ALA A 1125 18.72 2.45 26.80
CA ALA A 1125 19.04 1.16 27.41
C ALA A 1125 19.34 1.34 28.92
N VAL A 1126 19.25 0.27 29.68
CA VAL A 1126 19.68 0.18 31.09
C VAL A 1126 20.68 -0.97 31.18
N LEU A 1127 21.95 -0.66 31.40
CA LEU A 1127 23.01 -1.63 31.49
C LEU A 1127 23.07 -2.15 32.93
N SER A 1128 22.80 -3.43 33.11
CA SER A 1128 22.75 -4.10 34.40
C SER A 1128 23.95 -5.01 34.59
N GLY A 1129 24.34 -5.22 35.86
CA GLY A 1129 25.41 -6.15 36.19
C GLY A 1129 26.51 -5.58 37.09
N HIS A 1130 26.36 -4.41 37.72
CA HIS A 1130 27.13 -4.11 38.94
C HIS A 1130 26.50 -4.77 40.17
N THR A 1131 27.24 -4.95 41.28
CA THR A 1131 26.76 -5.57 42.55
C THR A 1131 26.76 -4.54 43.66
N GLY A 1132 27.31 -3.37 43.36
CA GLY A 1132 27.29 -2.21 44.20
C GLY A 1132 26.99 -1.00 43.33
N PRO A 1133 26.62 0.11 43.96
CA PRO A 1133 26.34 1.35 43.26
C PRO A 1133 27.44 1.75 42.29
N VAL A 1134 27.04 2.23 41.11
CA VAL A 1134 27.95 2.91 40.18
C VAL A 1134 28.39 4.24 40.80
N THR A 1135 29.66 4.58 40.63
CA THR A 1135 30.29 5.77 41.23
C THR A 1135 30.74 6.79 40.20
N ASP A 1136 31.06 6.37 38.97
CA ASP A 1136 31.54 7.23 37.91
C ASP A 1136 31.38 6.58 36.53
N LEU A 1137 31.38 7.40 35.48
CA LEU A 1137 31.25 6.98 34.08
C LEU A 1137 32.22 7.74 33.18
N ALA A 1138 32.84 7.03 32.24
CA ALA A 1138 33.66 7.66 31.20
C ALA A 1138 33.42 7.00 29.84
N TRP A 1139 33.40 7.82 28.79
CA TRP A 1139 33.37 7.35 27.41
C TRP A 1139 34.78 7.32 26.84
N SER A 1140 35.10 6.27 26.11
CA SER A 1140 36.28 6.21 25.27
C SER A 1140 36.04 6.95 23.95
N PRO A 1141 37.09 7.40 23.25
CA PRO A 1141 36.96 8.07 21.96
C PRO A 1141 36.25 7.23 20.88
N ASP A 1142 36.35 5.90 20.97
CA ASP A 1142 35.70 4.94 20.06
C ASP A 1142 34.27 4.57 20.47
N GLY A 1143 33.70 5.19 21.51
CA GLY A 1143 32.30 4.99 21.91
C GLY A 1143 32.03 3.79 22.82
N THR A 1144 33.07 3.21 23.44
CA THR A 1144 32.91 2.27 24.56
C THR A 1144 32.68 3.05 25.84
N LEU A 1145 31.70 2.63 26.64
CA LEU A 1145 31.46 3.23 27.96
C LEU A 1145 32.21 2.43 29.03
N ALA A 1146 32.77 3.07 30.04
CA ALA A 1146 33.25 2.39 31.24
C ALA A 1146 32.55 2.95 32.48
N SER A 1147 32.25 2.07 33.42
CA SER A 1147 31.69 2.43 34.73
C SER A 1147 32.59 1.95 35.87
N ALA A 1148 32.77 2.82 36.87
CA ALA A 1148 33.36 2.48 38.16
C ALA A 1148 32.27 2.14 39.17
N SER A 1149 32.55 1.24 40.12
CA SER A 1149 31.56 0.81 41.11
C SER A 1149 32.16 0.48 42.47
N ARG A 1150 31.29 0.52 43.49
CA ARG A 1150 31.56 0.01 44.84
C ARG A 1150 31.80 -1.50 44.90
N ASP A 1151 31.57 -2.23 43.81
CA ASP A 1151 31.90 -3.65 43.70
C ASP A 1151 33.40 -3.94 43.40
N LEU A 1152 34.25 -2.92 43.50
CA LEU A 1152 35.71 -2.96 43.26
C LEU A 1152 36.11 -3.15 41.79
N THR A 1153 35.16 -3.04 40.85
CA THR A 1153 35.43 -3.27 39.41
C THR A 1153 35.25 -2.01 38.58
N VAL A 1154 36.02 -1.95 37.49
CA VAL A 1154 35.70 -1.09 36.34
C VAL A 1154 35.16 -1.97 35.23
N THR A 1155 33.97 -1.66 34.72
CA THR A 1155 33.30 -2.46 33.69
C THR A 1155 33.22 -1.70 32.38
N PRO A 1156 33.79 -2.22 31.28
CA PRO A 1156 33.55 -1.69 29.95
C PRO A 1156 32.20 -2.21 29.42
N TRP A 1157 31.49 -1.36 28.70
CA TRP A 1157 30.21 -1.65 28.07
C TRP A 1157 30.25 -1.36 26.59
N THR A 1158 29.81 -2.32 25.79
CA THR A 1158 29.50 -2.06 24.39
C THR A 1158 28.19 -1.30 24.29
N THR A 1159 28.13 -0.35 23.37
CA THR A 1159 26.92 0.39 23.01
C THR A 1159 26.53 0.16 21.55
N ASP A 1160 27.33 -0.62 20.81
CA ASP A 1160 26.98 -1.10 19.49
C ASP A 1160 26.17 -2.39 19.61
N VAL A 1161 24.87 -2.26 19.36
CA VAL A 1161 23.92 -3.37 19.42
C VAL A 1161 24.25 -4.44 18.38
N GLN A 1162 24.76 -4.09 17.19
CA GLN A 1162 25.09 -5.09 16.17
C GLN A 1162 26.34 -5.89 16.55
N ALA A 1163 27.36 -5.21 17.07
CA ALA A 1163 28.53 -5.89 17.63
C ALA A 1163 28.13 -6.82 18.78
N ALA A 1164 27.24 -6.38 19.68
CA ALA A 1164 26.73 -7.19 20.78
C ALA A 1164 25.95 -8.42 20.29
N LEU A 1165 25.04 -8.27 19.33
CA LEU A 1165 24.31 -9.40 18.72
C LEU A 1165 25.27 -10.42 18.09
N GLY A 1166 26.27 -9.94 17.32
CA GLY A 1166 27.29 -10.79 16.71
C GLY A 1166 28.14 -11.53 17.74
N GLU A 1167 28.50 -10.86 18.84
CA GLU A 1167 29.25 -11.46 19.94
C GLU A 1167 28.46 -12.55 20.67
N LEU A 1168 27.18 -12.30 20.99
CA LEU A 1168 26.30 -13.28 21.62
C LEU A 1168 26.02 -14.48 20.70
N CYS A 1169 25.80 -14.23 19.40
CA CYS A 1169 25.63 -15.30 18.43
C CYS A 1169 26.88 -16.17 18.29
N ARG A 1170 28.06 -15.55 18.21
CA ARG A 1170 29.34 -16.28 18.20
C ARG A 1170 29.51 -17.10 19.47
N ALA A 1171 29.20 -16.53 20.63
CA ALA A 1171 29.26 -17.24 21.91
C ALA A 1171 28.33 -18.46 21.93
N LEU A 1172 27.08 -18.32 21.47
CA LEU A 1172 26.15 -19.45 21.41
C LEU A 1172 26.59 -20.56 20.47
N VAL A 1173 27.25 -20.23 19.36
CA VAL A 1173 27.71 -21.21 18.37
C VAL A 1173 28.98 -21.92 18.82
N PHE A 1174 29.97 -21.17 19.33
CA PHE A 1174 31.31 -21.69 19.60
C PHE A 1174 31.56 -21.98 21.09
N ASP A 1175 31.05 -21.13 21.98
CA ASP A 1175 31.37 -21.21 23.41
C ASP A 1175 30.34 -22.04 24.21
N PHE A 1176 29.11 -22.17 23.69
CA PHE A 1176 27.96 -22.79 24.38
C PHE A 1176 27.20 -23.80 23.51
N HIS A 1177 27.93 -24.73 22.89
CA HIS A 1177 27.34 -25.73 22.01
C HIS A 1177 26.57 -26.82 22.79
N ASP A 1178 25.25 -26.70 22.88
CA ASP A 1178 24.35 -27.65 23.54
C ASP A 1178 23.53 -28.51 22.54
N GLY A 1179 23.90 -28.47 21.26
CA GLY A 1179 23.18 -29.18 20.17
C GLY A 1179 21.85 -28.54 19.75
N VAL A 1180 21.44 -27.44 20.38
CA VAL A 1180 20.28 -26.66 19.93
C VAL A 1180 20.74 -25.64 18.88
N PRO A 1181 20.06 -25.54 17.74
CA PRO A 1181 20.44 -24.58 16.70
C PRO A 1181 20.41 -23.15 17.25
N PRO A 1182 21.34 -22.29 16.84
CA PRO A 1182 21.33 -20.90 17.26
C PRO A 1182 20.03 -20.22 16.83
N PRO A 1183 19.55 -19.20 17.57
CA PRO A 1183 18.35 -18.45 17.19
C PRO A 1183 18.45 -17.92 15.76
N ALA A 1184 17.30 -17.67 15.13
CA ALA A 1184 17.25 -17.08 13.79
C ALA A 1184 18.03 -15.74 13.71
N ALA A 1185 18.23 -15.04 14.84
CA ALA A 1185 19.10 -13.86 14.99
C ALA A 1185 20.49 -14.04 14.45
N CYS A 1186 21.00 -15.26 14.54
CA CYS A 1186 22.35 -15.59 14.14
C CYS A 1186 22.44 -15.99 12.66
N ALA A 1187 21.31 -16.14 11.96
CA ALA A 1187 21.28 -16.44 10.54
C ALA A 1187 21.65 -15.18 9.72
N GLY A 1188 22.94 -15.06 9.39
CA GLY A 1188 23.48 -13.96 8.57
C GLY A 1188 24.65 -13.20 9.20
N LEU A 1189 24.90 -13.37 10.50
CA LEU A 1189 26.04 -12.78 11.21
C LEU A 1189 27.27 -13.69 11.26
N ASN A 1190 27.16 -14.91 10.71
CA ASN A 1190 28.22 -15.92 10.65
C ASN A 1190 29.11 -15.83 9.39
N SER A 1191 29.04 -14.73 8.61
CA SER A 1191 29.87 -14.52 7.42
C SER A 1191 31.13 -13.72 7.70
#